data_AF-A0A8B9INH1-F1
#
_entry.id   AF-A0A8B9INH1-F1
#
_cell.length_a   1.000
_cell.length_b   1.000
_cell.length_c   1.000
_cell.angle_alpha   90.00
_cell.angle_beta   90.00
_cell.angle_gamma   90.00
#
_symmetry.space_group_name_H-M   'P 1'
#
loop_
_entity.id
_entity.type
_entity.pdbx_description
1 polymer ?
#
loop_
_entity_poly.entity_id
_entity_poly.type
_entity_poly.pdbx_seq_one_letter_code
_entity_poly.pdbx_strand_id
1 'polypeptide(L)'
;PTKSTVNGSPSKCPRFVKIKNWETGAVLHDTLHACLLLSHQATACTEQICMGSVMTPSQHVRKSEDTRTKEEVLLLAKDFIDQYYSSIKRSGSKAHMERLEEVTKEIEATDTYQLRDTELIYGAKHAWRNAARCVGRIQWSKLQVFDARDCTTAHGMFNYICNHIKYATNKGNLRSAITIFPQRTDSKHDFRIWNAQLIRYAGYKQPDGSVLGDPANVELTEICIQQGWKAPHGRFDILPLLLQANGNDPELFEIPPELVLEVPIRHPKFEWFKELGLKWYGLPAVSNMLLEIGGLEFSACPFSGWYMGTEIGVRDYCDNSRYNILEQVAKKMNLDMRKTSSLWKDQALVEINIAVLYSFQSDKVTIVDHHSATESFIKHMENEYRCRGGCPADWVWIVPPMSGSITPVFHQEMLNYRLTPSFEYQPDPWNTHVWKGVNGTPTKKRAIAVKFSAKLMGQAMAKRVKATILYATETGKSQVYAKTLCEIFKHAFDAKVMSMDEYDIVHLEHETMVLVVTSTFGNGDPPENGEKFGCALMEMKNPNSNLEERKSYKVRFNSVSSYSDARKSSSDGPDSRDNFESTGPLANVRFSVFGLGSRAYPHFCAFARAVDTLLEELGGERILRMGEGDELCGQEESFRTWAKKVFKAACDVFCVGDDVNIEKANNSLISNDRSWKRSKFRLTYVAEAPELTQGLYSIHKKRVYAARLITRQNLQSPKSSRSTIFLRLHTNGHQELQYLPGDHLGVFPGNHEGLVNALIDRLEDAPPANQLVKVEILEERNTALGKQGVISNWTDENRVPPCTIFQAFKYYLDITTPPTPLLLQQFALLATSDKEKKRLQVLSKEYEEWKWSKNPTIVEVLEEFPSVQMPSTLLLTQLPLLQPRYYSISSSPEMYPGEVHLTVAVVSYRTRDGEGPIHHGVCSSWLNRIQTDEVVPCFVRGAPGFHLPQDPQVPCILIGPGTGIAPFRSFWQQRLFEIQHKGLKPCPMVLVFGCRQSRIDHIYKEETLFAKTQGVFRELYTAYSREPDKPKKYVQDVLQEQLAQTVYKALKEQGGHIYVCGDVTMAGDVLKTVQRIVRQQGQLSVEEAGAFMSKLRDDSRYHEDIFGVTLRTYEVTNRLRSESIAFIEENANPNPSPPCPQVTGWRVLGDPR
;
A
#
# COMPACT_ATOMS: atom_id res chain seq x y z
N PRO A 1 14.96 59.72 -38.93
CA PRO A 1 14.44 60.95 -38.30
C PRO A 1 14.37 60.79 -36.78
N THR A 2 15.19 61.59 -36.11
CA THR A 2 15.39 61.70 -34.66
C THR A 2 14.12 62.10 -33.89
N LYS A 3 13.89 61.49 -32.72
CA LYS A 3 13.77 62.21 -31.44
C LYS A 3 13.66 61.22 -30.27
N SER A 4 14.57 61.38 -29.32
CA SER A 4 14.54 60.82 -27.98
C SER A 4 13.57 61.60 -27.10
N THR A 5 12.78 60.90 -26.28
CA THR A 5 12.31 61.40 -24.99
C THR A 5 12.38 60.26 -23.97
N VAL A 6 13.08 60.51 -22.87
CA VAL A 6 13.19 59.67 -21.68
C VAL A 6 12.33 60.33 -20.60
N ASN A 7 11.39 59.56 -20.02
CA ASN A 7 11.20 59.44 -18.56
C ASN A 7 9.99 58.55 -18.23
N GLY A 8 10.26 57.47 -17.47
CA GLY A 8 9.44 56.92 -16.39
C GLY A 8 8.00 56.48 -16.66
N SER A 9 7.81 55.19 -16.98
CA SER A 9 6.69 54.37 -16.48
C SER A 9 7.10 52.90 -16.43
N PRO A 10 7.05 52.19 -15.28
CA PRO A 10 7.12 50.74 -15.23
C PRO A 10 5.71 50.18 -15.52
N SER A 11 5.26 50.31 -16.76
CA SER A 11 4.00 49.70 -17.21
C SER A 11 4.23 48.87 -18.49
N LYS A 12 5.06 47.82 -18.40
CA LYS A 12 4.92 46.71 -19.33
C LYS A 12 3.93 45.73 -18.71
N CYS A 13 2.64 45.96 -18.99
CA CYS A 13 1.61 44.93 -18.79
C CYS A 13 2.11 43.59 -19.38
N PRO A 14 1.84 42.44 -18.73
CA PRO A 14 2.13 41.15 -19.35
C PRO A 14 1.45 41.10 -20.72
N ARG A 15 2.23 40.91 -21.78
CA ARG A 15 1.74 40.81 -23.16
C ARG A 15 1.11 39.44 -23.38
N PHE A 16 -0.07 39.18 -22.83
CA PHE A 16 -0.79 37.93 -23.12
C PHE A 16 -1.36 37.93 -24.54
N VAL A 17 -1.36 36.78 -25.20
CA VAL A 17 -2.02 36.60 -26.50
C VAL A 17 -3.46 36.13 -26.25
N LYS A 18 -4.42 36.82 -26.87
CA LYS A 18 -5.83 36.41 -26.82
C LYS A 18 -6.06 35.37 -27.89
N ILE A 19 -6.60 34.23 -27.50
CA ILE A 19 -7.12 33.22 -28.42
C ILE A 19 -8.62 33.08 -28.23
N LYS A 20 -9.34 32.94 -29.34
CA LYS A 20 -10.79 32.89 -29.36
C LYS A 20 -11.27 31.52 -29.87
N ASN A 21 -12.28 30.99 -29.20
CA ASN A 21 -13.12 29.95 -29.75
C ASN A 21 -14.20 30.61 -30.61
N TRP A 22 -14.20 30.34 -31.92
CA TRP A 22 -15.11 30.99 -32.86
C TRP A 22 -16.54 30.43 -32.83
N GLU A 23 -16.74 29.26 -32.25
CA GLU A 23 -18.05 28.62 -32.11
C GLU A 23 -18.77 29.10 -30.84
N THR A 24 -18.08 29.10 -29.70
CA THR A 24 -18.67 29.46 -28.39
C THR A 24 -18.50 30.95 -28.03
N GLY A 25 -17.59 31.65 -28.70
CA GLY A 25 -17.20 33.01 -28.35
C GLY A 25 -16.29 33.11 -27.13
N ALA A 26 -15.91 31.99 -26.50
CA ALA A 26 -14.99 31.96 -25.36
C ALA A 26 -13.62 32.54 -25.75
N VAL A 27 -13.03 33.31 -24.84
CA VAL A 27 -11.70 33.93 -25.03
C VAL A 27 -10.77 33.44 -23.92
N LEU A 28 -9.66 32.82 -24.30
CA LEU A 28 -8.59 32.44 -23.40
C LEU A 28 -7.40 33.38 -23.56
N HIS A 29 -6.63 33.54 -22.49
CA HIS A 29 -5.47 34.42 -22.46
C HIS A 29 -4.23 33.55 -22.25
N ASP A 30 -3.39 33.42 -23.27
CA ASP A 30 -2.15 32.65 -23.19
C ASP A 30 -1.02 33.54 -22.65
N THR A 31 -0.56 33.21 -21.43
CA THR A 31 0.53 33.87 -20.75
C THR A 31 1.87 33.19 -21.00
N LEU A 32 1.88 31.91 -21.37
CA LEU A 32 3.10 31.12 -21.59
C LEU A 32 3.80 31.50 -22.90
N HIS A 33 3.04 31.77 -23.96
CA HIS A 33 3.57 32.20 -25.25
C HIS A 33 4.42 33.49 -25.14
N ALA A 34 4.03 34.39 -24.25
CA ALA A 34 4.71 35.68 -24.04
C ALA A 34 6.03 35.56 -23.29
N CYS A 35 6.10 34.63 -22.33
CA CYS A 35 7.34 34.29 -21.61
C CYS A 35 8.43 33.81 -22.57
N LEU A 36 8.06 33.19 -23.69
CA LEU A 36 8.99 32.66 -24.69
C LEU A 36 9.53 33.73 -25.66
N LEU A 37 8.73 34.73 -26.04
CA LEU A 37 9.20 35.87 -26.87
C LEU A 37 10.31 36.69 -26.19
N LEU A 38 10.42 36.63 -24.86
CA LEU A 38 11.51 37.24 -24.09
C LEU A 38 12.81 36.41 -24.13
N SER A 39 12.77 35.15 -24.59
CA SER A 39 13.89 34.21 -24.65
C SER A 39 14.56 34.10 -26.03
N HIS A 40 14.26 35.02 -26.97
CA HIS A 40 14.86 35.10 -28.32
C HIS A 40 14.64 33.89 -29.26
N GLN A 41 13.69 32.98 -28.98
CA GLN A 41 13.31 31.96 -29.95
C GLN A 41 12.31 32.53 -30.97
N ALA A 42 12.71 32.61 -32.24
CA ALA A 42 11.85 33.07 -33.32
C ALA A 42 10.73 32.05 -33.61
N THR A 43 9.51 32.56 -33.86
CA THR A 43 8.44 31.75 -34.45
C THR A 43 8.87 31.25 -35.82
N ALA A 44 8.59 29.98 -36.16
CA ALA A 44 8.97 29.42 -37.45
C ALA A 44 8.24 30.05 -38.65
N CYS A 45 7.16 30.80 -38.42
CA CYS A 45 6.47 31.56 -39.45
C CYS A 45 7.22 32.86 -39.77
N THR A 46 7.38 33.15 -41.06
CA THR A 46 7.87 34.45 -41.56
C THR A 46 6.68 35.28 -42.05
N GLU A 47 6.89 36.58 -42.31
CA GLU A 47 5.86 37.44 -42.90
C GLU A 47 5.39 36.95 -44.29
N GLN A 48 6.17 36.09 -44.97
CA GLN A 48 5.87 35.59 -46.31
C GLN A 48 5.36 34.14 -46.33
N ILE A 49 5.73 33.32 -45.33
CA ILE A 49 5.39 31.89 -45.28
C ILE A 49 4.98 31.51 -43.85
N CYS A 50 3.74 31.07 -43.69
CA CYS A 50 3.28 30.43 -42.47
C CYS A 50 3.76 28.98 -42.44
N MET A 51 4.86 28.70 -41.74
CA MET A 51 5.34 27.32 -41.55
C MET A 51 4.40 26.47 -40.66
N GLY A 52 3.46 27.12 -39.97
CA GLY A 52 2.38 26.46 -39.24
C GLY A 52 1.36 25.75 -40.13
N SER A 53 1.36 25.96 -41.45
CA SER A 53 0.50 25.23 -42.39
C SER A 53 1.13 23.92 -42.91
N VAL A 54 2.37 23.60 -42.50
CA VAL A 54 3.13 22.45 -43.01
C VAL A 54 3.03 21.28 -42.03
N MET A 55 2.58 20.13 -42.52
CA MET A 55 2.46 18.89 -41.75
C MET A 55 3.79 18.46 -41.10
N THR A 56 4.92 18.63 -41.79
CA THR A 56 6.27 18.25 -41.31
C THR A 56 7.29 19.34 -41.67
N PRO A 57 7.42 20.41 -40.86
CA PRO A 57 8.31 21.53 -41.16
C PRO A 57 9.77 21.14 -40.89
N SER A 58 10.61 21.16 -41.94
CA SER A 58 12.04 20.79 -41.87
C SER A 58 12.90 21.68 -40.97
N GLN A 59 12.43 22.89 -40.65
CA GLN A 59 13.12 23.88 -39.82
C GLN A 59 13.15 23.54 -38.31
N HIS A 60 12.36 22.55 -37.84
CA HIS A 60 12.30 22.16 -36.43
C HIS A 60 13.11 20.88 -36.11
N VAL A 61 13.94 20.44 -37.05
CA VAL A 61 14.80 19.27 -36.87
C VAL A 61 16.07 19.67 -36.12
N ARG A 62 16.26 19.13 -34.92
CA ARG A 62 17.44 19.34 -34.07
C ARG A 62 18.62 18.57 -34.65
N LYS A 63 19.63 19.27 -35.20
CA LYS A 63 20.81 18.61 -35.79
C LYS A 63 21.79 18.19 -34.70
N SER A 64 22.53 17.11 -34.96
CA SER A 64 23.56 16.59 -34.04
C SER A 64 24.75 17.55 -33.85
N GLU A 65 24.95 18.48 -34.78
CA GLU A 65 26.03 19.48 -34.76
C GLU A 65 25.70 20.69 -33.86
N ASP A 66 24.44 20.83 -33.41
CA ASP A 66 23.96 21.94 -32.58
C ASP A 66 24.20 21.67 -31.07
N THR A 67 25.41 21.29 -30.66
CA THR A 67 25.75 21.06 -29.24
C THR A 67 25.52 22.31 -28.40
N ARG A 68 24.80 22.17 -27.28
CA ARG A 68 24.54 23.28 -26.34
C ARG A 68 25.81 23.69 -25.64
N THR A 69 25.96 25.00 -25.38
CA THR A 69 27.07 25.46 -24.55
C THR A 69 26.82 25.11 -23.09
N LYS A 70 27.89 25.07 -22.30
CA LYS A 70 27.83 24.83 -20.86
C LYS A 70 26.89 25.80 -20.14
N GLU A 71 26.91 27.07 -20.54
CA GLU A 71 26.06 28.12 -19.98
C GLU A 71 24.58 27.88 -20.27
N GLU A 72 24.25 27.39 -21.47
CA GLU A 72 22.90 27.01 -21.86
C GLU A 72 22.40 25.79 -21.08
N VAL A 73 23.23 24.75 -20.94
CA VAL A 73 22.90 23.55 -20.14
C VAL A 73 22.67 23.92 -18.68
N LEU A 74 23.52 24.77 -18.10
CA LEU A 74 23.38 25.22 -16.72
C LEU A 74 22.06 25.98 -16.50
N LEU A 75 21.68 26.86 -17.43
CA LEU A 75 20.44 27.63 -17.33
C LEU A 75 19.22 26.72 -17.42
N LEU A 76 19.19 25.78 -18.36
CA LEU A 76 18.10 24.82 -18.51
C LEU A 76 18.01 23.83 -17.36
N ALA A 77 19.14 23.37 -16.83
CA ALA A 77 19.19 22.46 -15.70
C ALA A 77 18.63 23.12 -14.44
N LYS A 78 19.01 24.38 -14.15
CA LYS A 78 18.48 25.14 -13.01
C LYS A 78 16.97 25.33 -13.12
N ASP A 79 16.50 25.80 -14.28
CA ASP A 79 15.07 26.00 -14.52
C ASP A 79 14.28 24.69 -14.35
N PHE A 80 14.79 23.57 -14.88
CA PHE A 80 14.15 22.27 -14.72
C PHE A 80 14.12 21.78 -13.27
N ILE A 81 15.21 21.93 -12.52
CA ILE A 81 15.25 21.55 -11.10
C ILE A 81 14.30 22.42 -10.28
N ASP A 82 14.25 23.73 -10.54
CA ASP A 82 13.29 24.64 -9.92
C ASP A 82 11.84 24.22 -10.23
N GLN A 83 11.53 23.86 -11.48
CA GLN A 83 10.23 23.33 -11.88
C GLN A 83 9.88 22.03 -11.13
N TYR A 84 10.81 21.08 -11.05
CA TYR A 84 10.63 19.81 -10.36
C TYR A 84 10.33 20.04 -8.87
N TYR A 85 11.17 20.79 -8.15
CA TYR A 85 10.98 21.05 -6.73
C TYR A 85 9.75 21.91 -6.42
N SER A 86 9.36 22.80 -7.33
CA SER A 86 8.11 23.54 -7.23
C SER A 86 6.90 22.62 -7.36
N SER A 87 6.96 21.63 -8.26
CA SER A 87 5.85 20.69 -8.48
C SER A 87 5.54 19.82 -7.25
N ILE A 88 6.57 19.47 -6.48
CA ILE A 88 6.45 18.71 -5.22
C ILE A 88 6.33 19.63 -3.99
N LYS A 89 6.10 20.95 -4.18
CA LYS A 89 5.95 21.95 -3.11
C LYS A 89 7.15 22.04 -2.16
N ARG A 90 8.36 21.80 -2.63
CA ARG A 90 9.63 21.86 -1.85
C ARG A 90 10.62 22.88 -2.39
N SER A 91 10.15 23.85 -3.18
CA SER A 91 10.97 24.97 -3.63
C SER A 91 11.52 25.73 -2.41
N GLY A 92 12.81 26.09 -2.48
CA GLY A 92 13.57 26.74 -1.40
C GLY A 92 13.96 25.84 -0.21
N SER A 93 13.66 24.55 -0.23
CA SER A 93 14.09 23.62 0.84
C SER A 93 15.60 23.36 0.83
N LYS A 94 16.15 22.85 1.94
CA LYS A 94 17.57 22.46 2.02
C LYS A 94 17.97 21.47 0.91
N ALA A 95 17.16 20.43 0.72
CA ALA A 95 17.38 19.43 -0.34
C ALA A 95 17.31 20.03 -1.76
N HIS A 96 16.54 21.10 -1.97
CA HIS A 96 16.48 21.82 -3.24
C HIS A 96 17.78 22.58 -3.52
N MET A 97 18.25 23.36 -2.54
CA MET A 97 19.49 24.15 -2.67
C MET A 97 20.72 23.25 -2.85
N GLU A 98 20.79 22.15 -2.09
CA GLU A 98 21.87 21.15 -2.23
C GLU A 98 21.89 20.50 -3.61
N ARG A 99 20.71 20.18 -4.17
CA ARG A 99 20.62 19.59 -5.51
C ARG A 99 21.03 20.58 -6.59
N LEU A 100 20.65 21.86 -6.49
CA LEU A 100 21.09 22.90 -7.42
C LEU A 100 22.61 23.10 -7.39
N GLU A 101 23.22 23.03 -6.21
CA GLU A 101 24.68 23.11 -6.06
C GLU A 101 25.39 21.89 -6.64
N GLU A 102 24.87 20.68 -6.38
CA GLU A 102 25.37 19.42 -6.96
C GLU A 102 25.35 19.46 -8.49
N VAL A 103 24.21 19.80 -9.09
CA VAL A 103 24.05 19.91 -10.55
C VAL A 103 24.97 20.98 -11.14
N THR A 104 25.10 22.13 -10.47
CA THR A 104 26.03 23.19 -10.92
C THR A 104 27.47 22.69 -10.95
N LYS A 105 27.92 21.99 -9.90
CA LYS A 105 29.27 21.41 -9.82
C LYS A 105 29.51 20.32 -10.87
N GLU A 106 28.54 19.44 -11.11
CA GLU A 106 28.63 18.40 -12.15
C GLU A 106 28.83 19.03 -13.54
N ILE A 107 28.04 20.05 -13.87
CA ILE A 107 28.12 20.78 -15.15
C ILE A 107 29.46 21.53 -15.24
N GLU A 108 29.90 22.16 -14.14
CA GLU A 108 31.20 22.83 -14.09
C GLU A 108 32.38 21.87 -14.36
N ALA A 109 32.29 20.63 -13.88
CA ALA A 109 33.37 19.64 -14.02
C ALA A 109 33.33 18.83 -15.32
N THR A 110 32.13 18.57 -15.87
CA THR A 110 31.95 17.58 -16.95
C THR A 110 31.18 18.10 -18.17
N ASP A 111 30.79 19.39 -18.15
CA ASP A 111 29.94 20.04 -19.15
C ASP A 111 28.55 19.38 -19.32
N THR A 112 28.18 18.48 -18.40
CA THR A 112 26.89 17.78 -18.34
C THR A 112 26.54 17.41 -16.89
N TYR A 113 25.40 16.75 -16.67
CA TYR A 113 25.01 16.23 -15.36
C TYR A 113 24.12 14.99 -15.51
N GLN A 114 23.82 14.31 -14.40
CA GLN A 114 22.92 13.16 -14.37
C GLN A 114 21.61 13.45 -13.65
N LEU A 115 20.49 13.09 -14.29
CA LEU A 115 19.17 13.11 -13.66
C LEU A 115 19.02 11.95 -12.67
N ARG A 116 18.39 12.22 -11.53
CA ARG A 116 17.88 11.18 -10.63
C ARG A 116 16.65 10.50 -11.26
N ASP A 117 16.32 9.29 -10.83
CA ASP A 117 15.17 8.54 -11.38
C ASP A 117 13.87 9.35 -11.31
N THR A 118 13.63 10.04 -10.20
CA THR A 118 12.43 10.88 -10.00
C THR A 118 12.40 12.09 -10.93
N GLU A 119 13.56 12.70 -11.19
CA GLU A 119 13.74 13.82 -12.11
C GLU A 119 13.49 13.35 -13.57
N LEU A 120 14.04 12.20 -13.96
CA LEU A 120 13.82 11.60 -15.28
C LEU A 120 12.34 11.31 -15.52
N ILE A 121 11.65 10.70 -14.54
CA ILE A 121 10.22 10.40 -14.62
C ILE A 121 9.40 11.68 -14.79
N TYR A 122 9.68 12.68 -13.95
CA TYR A 122 9.00 13.98 -14.01
C TYR A 122 9.21 14.65 -15.39
N GLY A 123 10.45 14.67 -15.87
CA GLY A 123 10.83 15.27 -17.14
C GLY A 123 10.16 14.60 -18.34
N ALA A 124 10.15 13.27 -18.41
CA ALA A 124 9.51 12.53 -19.50
C ALA A 124 7.98 12.74 -19.54
N LYS A 125 7.34 12.75 -18.36
CA LYS A 125 5.90 13.06 -18.22
C LYS A 125 5.58 14.48 -18.69
N HIS A 126 6.40 15.46 -18.29
CA HIS A 126 6.20 16.85 -18.69
C HIS A 126 6.50 17.09 -20.17
N ALA A 127 7.47 16.39 -20.77
CA ALA A 127 7.72 16.44 -22.21
C ALA A 127 6.48 16.01 -23.00
N TRP A 128 5.76 14.97 -22.56
CA TRP A 128 4.51 14.56 -23.20
C TRP A 128 3.37 15.56 -22.95
N ARG A 129 3.27 16.10 -21.73
CA ARG A 129 2.33 17.19 -21.40
C ARG A 129 2.53 18.42 -22.28
N ASN A 130 3.78 18.69 -22.70
CA ASN A 130 4.18 19.82 -23.52
C ASN A 130 4.09 19.55 -25.03
N ALA A 131 3.76 18.32 -25.46
CA ALA A 131 3.84 17.93 -26.87
C ALA A 131 2.72 18.55 -27.72
N ALA A 132 3.03 19.59 -28.50
CA ALA A 132 2.07 20.35 -29.32
C ALA A 132 1.32 19.52 -30.37
N ARG A 133 1.88 18.39 -30.80
CA ARG A 133 1.34 17.48 -31.83
C ARG A 133 0.70 16.19 -31.30
N CYS A 134 0.40 16.11 -30.00
CA CYS A 134 -0.27 14.93 -29.44
C CYS A 134 -1.67 15.27 -28.94
N VAL A 135 -2.71 14.84 -29.65
CA VAL A 135 -4.12 15.05 -29.25
C VAL A 135 -4.48 14.25 -27.98
N GLY A 136 -3.89 13.07 -27.79
CA GLY A 136 -4.17 12.16 -26.67
C GLY A 136 -3.43 12.44 -25.36
N ARG A 137 -2.74 13.58 -25.23
CA ARG A 137 -1.83 13.84 -24.09
C ARG A 137 -2.49 14.18 -22.76
N ILE A 138 -3.82 14.11 -22.65
CA ILE A 138 -4.52 14.27 -21.36
C ILE A 138 -4.09 13.23 -20.32
N GLN A 139 -3.61 12.06 -20.75
CA GLN A 139 -3.16 10.96 -19.89
C GLN A 139 -1.67 11.04 -19.53
N TRP A 140 -1.02 12.20 -19.71
CA TRP A 140 0.43 12.39 -19.51
C TRP A 140 0.93 11.92 -18.13
N SER A 141 0.11 12.08 -17.09
CA SER A 141 0.44 11.68 -15.72
C SER A 141 0.57 10.16 -15.56
N LYS A 142 -0.06 9.36 -16.43
CA LYS A 142 -0.05 7.89 -16.40
C LYS A 142 1.07 7.25 -17.22
N LEU A 143 1.97 8.04 -17.81
CA LEU A 143 3.09 7.52 -18.59
C LEU A 143 4.01 6.67 -17.72
N GLN A 144 4.17 5.39 -18.08
CA GLN A 144 5.18 4.53 -17.48
C GLN A 144 6.54 4.84 -18.08
N VAL A 145 7.54 5.11 -17.24
CA VAL A 145 8.92 5.36 -17.69
C VAL A 145 9.76 4.14 -17.37
N PHE A 146 10.49 3.63 -18.37
CA PHE A 146 11.53 2.62 -18.21
C PHE A 146 12.88 3.30 -18.37
N ASP A 147 13.62 3.41 -17.26
CA ASP A 147 15.00 3.89 -17.29
C ASP A 147 15.92 2.79 -17.83
N ALA A 148 16.48 3.03 -19.01
CA ALA A 148 17.44 2.16 -19.70
C ALA A 148 18.78 2.87 -19.93
N ARG A 149 19.10 3.91 -19.13
CA ARG A 149 20.36 4.67 -19.22
C ARG A 149 21.59 3.86 -18.82
N ASP A 150 21.40 2.66 -18.26
CA ASP A 150 22.46 1.69 -17.97
C ASP A 150 22.82 0.80 -19.18
N CYS A 151 22.09 0.91 -20.28
CA CYS A 151 22.30 0.10 -21.48
C CYS A 151 23.60 0.49 -22.20
N THR A 152 24.39 -0.51 -22.59
CA THR A 152 25.69 -0.29 -23.27
C THR A 152 25.79 -0.92 -24.66
N THR A 153 24.83 -1.76 -25.08
CA THR A 153 24.92 -2.56 -26.31
C THR A 153 23.59 -2.58 -27.08
N ALA A 154 23.65 -2.82 -28.40
CA ALA A 154 22.46 -2.88 -29.25
C ALA A 154 21.56 -4.07 -28.88
N HIS A 155 22.14 -5.21 -28.48
CA HIS A 155 21.42 -6.34 -27.91
C HIS A 155 20.69 -5.97 -26.61
N GLY A 156 21.31 -5.15 -25.75
CA GLY A 156 20.67 -4.59 -24.56
C GLY A 156 19.46 -3.74 -24.93
N MET A 157 19.61 -2.85 -25.93
CA MET A 157 18.52 -2.03 -26.44
C MET A 157 17.35 -2.88 -26.94
N PHE A 158 17.64 -3.92 -27.72
CA PHE A 158 16.61 -4.80 -28.26
C PHE A 158 15.76 -5.45 -27.16
N ASN A 159 16.39 -5.92 -26.09
CA ASN A 159 15.66 -6.53 -24.95
C ASN A 159 14.75 -5.52 -24.24
N TYR A 160 15.23 -4.31 -23.99
CA TYR A 160 14.42 -3.23 -23.41
C TYR A 160 13.21 -2.89 -24.31
N ILE A 161 13.42 -2.86 -25.62
CA ILE A 161 12.37 -2.64 -26.61
C ILE A 161 11.34 -3.77 -26.62
N CYS A 162 11.77 -5.04 -26.56
CA CYS A 162 10.83 -6.17 -26.44
C CYS A 162 9.96 -6.07 -25.18
N ASN A 163 10.55 -5.69 -24.04
CA ASN A 163 9.81 -5.47 -22.80
C ASN A 163 8.83 -4.30 -22.91
N HIS A 164 9.24 -3.20 -23.56
CA HIS A 164 8.37 -2.07 -23.88
C HIS A 164 7.14 -2.53 -24.68
N ILE A 165 7.35 -3.25 -25.79
CA ILE A 165 6.27 -3.74 -26.66
C ILE A 165 5.31 -4.64 -25.86
N LYS A 166 5.85 -5.58 -25.07
CA LYS A 166 5.05 -6.49 -24.24
C LYS A 166 4.18 -5.74 -23.22
N TYR A 167 4.79 -4.83 -22.46
CA TYR A 167 4.09 -4.03 -21.45
C TYR A 167 3.02 -3.14 -22.07
N ALA A 168 3.37 -2.45 -23.16
CA ALA A 168 2.50 -1.48 -23.78
C ALA A 168 1.35 -2.14 -24.56
N THR A 169 1.56 -3.33 -25.14
CA THR A 169 0.52 -4.06 -25.87
C THR A 169 -0.55 -4.63 -24.94
N ASN A 170 -0.17 -5.16 -23.76
CA ASN A 170 -1.07 -5.62 -22.70
C ASN A 170 -2.35 -6.33 -23.20
N LYS A 171 -2.17 -7.34 -24.07
CA LYS A 171 -3.25 -8.16 -24.66
C LYS A 171 -4.37 -7.34 -25.34
N GLY A 172 -4.02 -6.20 -25.94
CA GLY A 172 -4.95 -5.31 -26.62
C GLY A 172 -5.39 -4.09 -25.79
N ASN A 173 -5.32 -4.14 -24.46
CA ASN A 173 -5.62 -2.98 -23.61
C ASN A 173 -4.37 -2.10 -23.44
N LEU A 174 -4.09 -1.29 -24.46
CA LEU A 174 -2.81 -0.59 -24.62
C LEU A 174 -2.47 0.33 -23.44
N ARG A 175 -1.18 0.42 -23.11
CA ARG A 175 -0.64 1.26 -22.02
C ARG A 175 0.39 2.25 -22.58
N SER A 176 0.36 3.49 -22.08
CA SER A 176 1.37 4.49 -22.41
C SER A 176 2.68 4.19 -21.70
N ALA A 177 3.74 4.07 -22.47
CA ALA A 177 5.08 3.80 -21.94
C ALA A 177 6.14 4.59 -22.70
N ILE A 178 7.26 4.88 -22.06
CA ILE A 178 8.46 5.40 -22.68
C ILE A 178 9.66 4.64 -22.13
N THR A 179 10.61 4.28 -22.99
CA THR A 179 11.90 3.73 -22.56
C THR A 179 12.99 4.72 -22.91
N ILE A 180 13.82 5.12 -21.96
CA ILE A 180 14.82 6.17 -22.16
C ILE A 180 16.20 5.54 -22.10
N PHE A 181 16.90 5.53 -23.24
CA PHE A 181 18.28 5.05 -23.36
C PHE A 181 19.29 6.14 -22.94
N PRO A 182 20.60 5.85 -22.87
CA PRO A 182 21.59 6.81 -22.40
C PRO A 182 21.53 8.16 -23.13
N GLN A 183 21.82 9.24 -22.40
CA GLN A 183 21.87 10.58 -22.95
C GLN A 183 23.01 10.73 -23.95
N ARG A 184 22.83 11.64 -24.91
CA ARG A 184 23.89 12.12 -25.80
C ARG A 184 24.96 12.84 -24.99
N THR A 185 26.22 12.59 -25.35
CA THR A 185 27.39 13.21 -24.72
C THR A 185 28.16 14.10 -25.70
N ASP A 186 28.50 13.58 -26.90
CA ASP A 186 29.39 14.26 -27.86
C ASP A 186 28.92 14.15 -29.33
N SER A 187 27.65 13.74 -29.53
CA SER A 187 27.04 13.47 -30.83
C SER A 187 27.68 12.35 -31.66
N LYS A 188 28.77 11.73 -31.19
CA LYS A 188 29.43 10.58 -31.82
C LYS A 188 29.01 9.27 -31.19
N HIS A 189 28.70 9.28 -29.90
CA HIS A 189 28.37 8.11 -29.09
C HIS A 189 26.87 7.94 -28.83
N ASP A 190 26.04 8.38 -29.77
CA ASP A 190 24.58 8.32 -29.63
C ASP A 190 24.03 6.88 -29.59
N PHE A 191 22.92 6.73 -28.86
CA PHE A 191 22.03 5.59 -28.96
C PHE A 191 20.89 5.95 -29.92
N ARG A 192 20.67 5.15 -30.98
CA ARG A 192 19.67 5.43 -32.01
C ARG A 192 18.85 4.19 -32.34
N ILE A 193 17.56 4.39 -32.51
CA ILE A 193 16.64 3.44 -33.16
C ILE A 193 16.38 4.01 -34.55
N TRP A 194 16.76 3.28 -35.60
CA TRP A 194 16.65 3.78 -36.97
C TRP A 194 15.22 3.77 -37.47
N ASN A 195 14.40 2.86 -36.93
CA ASN A 195 12.98 2.80 -37.25
C ASN A 195 12.23 4.02 -36.67
N ALA A 196 11.35 4.62 -37.47
CA ALA A 196 10.49 5.72 -37.02
C ALA A 196 9.47 5.30 -35.94
N GLN A 197 9.02 4.04 -36.01
CA GLN A 197 8.27 3.39 -34.94
C GLN A 197 8.83 1.99 -34.71
N LEU A 198 8.65 1.44 -33.51
CA LEU A 198 9.14 0.09 -33.16
C LEU A 198 8.53 -1.00 -34.04
N ILE A 199 7.26 -0.87 -34.43
CA ILE A 199 6.58 -1.79 -35.32
C ILE A 199 6.17 -1.01 -36.57
N ARG A 200 6.61 -1.47 -37.74
CA ARG A 200 6.27 -0.91 -39.05
C ARG A 200 6.24 -2.02 -40.08
N TYR A 201 5.50 -1.81 -41.17
CA TYR A 201 5.52 -2.69 -42.33
C TYR A 201 6.59 -2.25 -43.33
N ALA A 202 7.24 -3.20 -43.99
CA ALA A 202 8.23 -2.97 -45.03
C ALA A 202 7.58 -2.40 -46.32
N GLY A 203 8.39 -1.72 -47.13
CA GLY A 203 8.00 -1.20 -48.44
C GLY A 203 8.98 -1.62 -49.52
N TYR A 204 8.50 -2.26 -50.58
CA TYR A 204 9.33 -2.81 -51.66
C TYR A 204 9.04 -2.10 -52.97
N LYS A 205 10.02 -1.35 -53.47
CA LYS A 205 9.95 -0.72 -54.79
C LYS A 205 9.92 -1.80 -55.89
N GLN A 206 8.92 -1.72 -56.76
CA GLN A 206 8.72 -2.64 -57.87
C GLN A 206 9.40 -2.12 -59.16
N PRO A 207 9.66 -3.00 -60.15
CA PRO A 207 10.27 -2.60 -61.42
C PRO A 207 9.48 -1.53 -62.21
N ASP A 208 8.16 -1.49 -62.05
CA ASP A 208 7.26 -0.52 -62.71
C ASP A 208 7.16 0.83 -61.96
N GLY A 209 7.90 1.00 -60.87
CA GLY A 209 7.89 2.19 -60.02
C GLY A 209 6.80 2.20 -58.95
N SER A 210 5.91 1.20 -58.92
CA SER A 210 4.96 1.03 -57.81
C SER A 210 5.66 0.52 -56.54
N VAL A 211 4.97 0.58 -55.40
CA VAL A 211 5.49 0.07 -54.12
C VAL A 211 4.54 -1.00 -53.58
N LEU A 212 5.10 -2.16 -53.26
CA LEU A 212 4.41 -3.22 -52.51
C LEU A 212 4.67 -3.00 -51.01
N GLY A 213 3.62 -2.89 -50.21
CA GLY A 213 3.73 -2.64 -48.76
C GLY A 213 3.61 -1.16 -48.43
N ASP A 214 4.42 -0.67 -47.50
CA ASP A 214 4.33 0.70 -46.99
C ASP A 214 5.35 1.65 -47.66
N PRO A 215 4.92 2.61 -48.51
CA PRO A 215 5.83 3.55 -49.17
C PRO A 215 6.69 4.39 -48.23
N ALA A 216 6.24 4.66 -47.00
CA ALA A 216 6.99 5.45 -46.05
C ALA A 216 8.28 4.76 -45.56
N ASN A 217 8.41 3.45 -45.73
CA ASN A 217 9.53 2.67 -45.20
C ASN A 217 10.45 2.11 -46.30
N VAL A 218 10.30 2.52 -47.56
CA VAL A 218 11.07 1.96 -48.70
C VAL A 218 12.57 2.10 -48.48
N GLU A 219 13.04 3.30 -48.13
CA GLU A 219 14.47 3.56 -47.93
C GLU A 219 15.06 2.72 -46.80
N LEU A 220 14.39 2.67 -45.63
CA LEU A 220 14.82 1.83 -44.52
C LEU A 220 14.74 0.34 -44.85
N THR A 221 13.76 -0.08 -45.66
CA THR A 221 13.63 -1.47 -46.14
C THR A 221 14.83 -1.87 -46.99
N GLU A 222 15.27 -1.00 -47.90
CA GLU A 222 16.46 -1.22 -48.72
C GLU A 222 17.72 -1.33 -47.85
N ILE A 223 17.86 -0.48 -46.83
CA ILE A 223 18.96 -0.56 -45.86
C ILE A 223 18.93 -1.90 -45.10
N CYS A 224 17.78 -2.34 -44.60
CA CYS A 224 17.64 -3.64 -43.92
C CYS A 224 18.07 -4.80 -44.82
N ILE A 225 17.66 -4.79 -46.09
CA ILE A 225 18.05 -5.82 -47.08
C ILE A 225 19.56 -5.79 -47.33
N GLN A 226 20.17 -4.61 -47.47
CA GLN A 226 21.62 -4.45 -47.63
C GLN A 226 22.39 -4.94 -46.40
N GLN A 227 21.84 -4.79 -45.20
CA GLN A 227 22.38 -5.33 -43.93
C GLN A 227 22.13 -6.84 -43.74
N GLY A 228 21.54 -7.52 -44.73
CA GLY A 228 21.42 -8.98 -44.77
C GLY A 228 20.07 -9.53 -44.32
N TRP A 229 19.04 -8.69 -44.16
CA TRP A 229 17.68 -9.16 -43.93
C TRP A 229 17.12 -9.89 -45.16
N LYS A 230 16.50 -11.06 -44.92
CA LYS A 230 15.84 -11.84 -45.96
C LYS A 230 14.37 -11.45 -46.02
N ALA A 231 14.07 -10.44 -46.84
CA ALA A 231 12.71 -9.93 -47.03
C ALA A 231 11.74 -11.03 -47.52
N PRO A 232 10.58 -11.23 -46.86
CA PRO A 232 9.54 -12.15 -47.32
C PRO A 232 8.79 -11.66 -48.57
N HIS A 233 8.81 -10.36 -48.86
CA HIS A 233 8.12 -9.70 -49.98
C HIS A 233 6.58 -9.77 -49.93
N GLY A 234 5.99 -9.72 -48.74
CA GLY A 234 4.56 -9.54 -48.49
C GLY A 234 4.13 -8.08 -48.28
N ARG A 235 2.84 -7.81 -48.46
CA ARG A 235 2.25 -6.45 -48.31
C ARG A 235 2.32 -5.90 -46.87
N PHE A 236 2.43 -6.78 -45.88
CA PHE A 236 2.40 -6.42 -44.45
C PHE A 236 3.49 -7.20 -43.71
N ASP A 237 4.69 -7.21 -44.26
CA ASP A 237 5.87 -7.80 -43.61
C ASP A 237 6.38 -6.86 -42.52
N ILE A 238 6.60 -7.38 -41.31
CA ILE A 238 7.16 -6.59 -40.21
C ILE A 238 8.63 -6.28 -40.50
N LEU A 239 8.98 -5.00 -40.47
CA LEU A 239 10.34 -4.54 -40.64
C LEU A 239 11.18 -4.88 -39.39
N PRO A 240 12.41 -5.41 -39.53
CA PRO A 240 13.30 -5.60 -38.39
C PRO A 240 13.74 -4.25 -37.80
N LEU A 241 14.21 -4.29 -36.56
CA LEU A 241 14.79 -3.13 -35.87
C LEU A 241 16.27 -2.98 -36.22
N LEU A 242 16.67 -1.78 -36.64
CA LEU A 242 18.07 -1.37 -36.78
C LEU A 242 18.45 -0.53 -35.56
N LEU A 243 19.32 -1.08 -34.71
CA LEU A 243 19.66 -0.50 -33.40
C LEU A 243 21.15 -0.15 -33.35
N GLN A 244 21.43 1.10 -33.04
CA GLN A 244 22.78 1.63 -32.89
C GLN A 244 23.01 1.99 -31.42
N ALA A 245 24.02 1.38 -30.81
CA ALA A 245 24.41 1.64 -29.43
C ALA A 245 25.79 2.29 -29.37
N ASN A 246 25.89 3.38 -28.60
CA ASN A 246 27.15 4.06 -28.30
C ASN A 246 27.95 4.44 -29.57
N GLY A 247 27.28 4.93 -30.61
CA GLY A 247 27.95 5.37 -31.84
C GLY A 247 28.53 4.27 -32.74
N ASN A 248 28.22 3.00 -32.49
CA ASN A 248 28.65 1.89 -33.35
C ASN A 248 27.76 1.75 -34.59
N ASP A 249 28.20 0.96 -35.59
CA ASP A 249 27.35 0.61 -36.72
C ASP A 249 26.08 -0.11 -36.24
N PRO A 250 24.91 0.11 -36.88
CA PRO A 250 23.65 -0.46 -36.43
C PRO A 250 23.62 -1.98 -36.59
N GLU A 251 23.03 -2.66 -35.62
CA GLU A 251 22.78 -4.11 -35.66
C GLU A 251 21.29 -4.39 -35.97
N LEU A 252 21.03 -5.46 -36.72
CA LEU A 252 19.69 -5.84 -37.18
C LEU A 252 19.05 -6.90 -36.27
N PHE A 253 17.81 -6.65 -35.83
CA PHE A 253 17.05 -7.54 -34.97
C PHE A 253 15.62 -7.77 -35.47
N GLU A 254 15.24 -9.04 -35.66
CA GLU A 254 13.85 -9.40 -35.97
C GLU A 254 13.00 -9.45 -34.69
N ILE A 255 11.85 -8.78 -34.69
CA ILE A 255 10.93 -8.77 -33.55
C ILE A 255 10.25 -10.14 -33.44
N PRO A 256 10.23 -10.77 -32.25
CA PRO A 256 9.50 -12.02 -32.04
C PRO A 256 8.02 -11.87 -32.43
N PRO A 257 7.47 -12.74 -33.30
CA PRO A 257 6.09 -12.62 -33.78
C PRO A 257 5.05 -12.58 -32.66
N GLU A 258 5.30 -13.25 -31.53
CA GLU A 258 4.42 -13.26 -30.36
C GLU A 258 4.25 -11.90 -29.68
N LEU A 259 5.15 -10.95 -29.93
CA LEU A 259 5.06 -9.59 -29.39
C LEU A 259 4.27 -8.64 -30.31
N VAL A 260 4.03 -9.03 -31.55
CA VAL A 260 3.35 -8.20 -32.54
C VAL A 260 1.87 -8.58 -32.59
N LEU A 261 1.02 -7.71 -32.04
CA LEU A 261 -0.43 -7.85 -32.14
C LEU A 261 -0.92 -7.21 -33.44
N GLU A 262 -1.25 -7.99 -34.45
CA GLU A 262 -1.89 -7.51 -35.69
C GLU A 262 -3.42 -7.67 -35.62
N VAL A 263 -4.15 -6.64 -36.06
CA VAL A 263 -5.61 -6.60 -36.15
C VAL A 263 -6.02 -6.74 -37.62
N PRO A 264 -6.65 -7.85 -38.03
CA PRO A 264 -7.23 -8.00 -39.37
C PRO A 264 -8.41 -7.05 -39.56
N ILE A 265 -8.38 -6.26 -40.65
CA ILE A 265 -9.41 -5.25 -40.91
C ILE A 265 -10.60 -5.88 -41.65
N ARG A 266 -11.78 -5.72 -41.06
CA ARG A 266 -13.07 -6.21 -41.51
C ARG A 266 -14.13 -5.13 -41.35
N HIS A 267 -15.22 -5.23 -42.12
CA HIS A 267 -16.28 -4.23 -42.12
C HIS A 267 -17.60 -4.84 -41.59
N PRO A 268 -18.39 -4.12 -40.76
CA PRO A 268 -19.63 -4.64 -40.19
C PRO A 268 -20.73 -4.88 -41.22
N LYS A 269 -20.70 -4.19 -42.37
CA LYS A 269 -21.72 -4.32 -43.44
C LYS A 269 -21.22 -5.00 -44.71
N PHE A 270 -19.92 -4.96 -44.97
CA PHE A 270 -19.34 -5.37 -46.25
C PHE A 270 -18.44 -6.58 -46.02
N GLU A 271 -18.99 -7.79 -46.18
CA GLU A 271 -18.22 -9.01 -45.93
C GLU A 271 -16.99 -9.13 -46.82
N TRP A 272 -17.05 -8.62 -48.05
CA TRP A 272 -15.93 -8.64 -49.01
C TRP A 272 -14.72 -7.84 -48.53
N PHE A 273 -14.84 -6.99 -47.49
CA PHE A 273 -13.72 -6.21 -46.98
C PHE A 273 -12.59 -7.10 -46.46
N LYS A 274 -12.93 -8.30 -45.93
CA LYS A 274 -11.96 -9.31 -45.49
C LYS A 274 -11.08 -9.81 -46.64
N GLU A 275 -11.58 -9.79 -47.87
CA GLU A 275 -10.87 -10.22 -49.08
C GLU A 275 -9.76 -9.25 -49.48
N LEU A 276 -9.79 -8.00 -48.98
CA LEU A 276 -8.72 -7.02 -49.23
C LEU A 276 -7.42 -7.38 -48.49
N GLY A 277 -7.48 -8.30 -47.52
CA GLY A 277 -6.33 -8.78 -46.75
C GLY A 277 -5.64 -7.69 -45.93
N LEU A 278 -6.36 -6.62 -45.57
CA LEU A 278 -5.82 -5.50 -44.81
C LEU A 278 -5.64 -5.88 -43.33
N LYS A 279 -4.55 -5.41 -42.72
CA LYS A 279 -4.27 -5.57 -41.29
C LYS A 279 -3.38 -4.46 -40.77
N TRP A 280 -3.52 -4.14 -39.49
CA TRP A 280 -2.69 -3.12 -38.84
C TRP A 280 -2.19 -3.58 -37.48
N TYR A 281 -0.96 -3.23 -37.11
CA TYR A 281 -0.43 -3.56 -35.80
C TYR A 281 -1.09 -2.67 -34.72
N GLY A 282 -1.34 -3.23 -33.55
CA GLY A 282 -2.12 -2.56 -32.51
C GLY A 282 -1.39 -1.44 -31.79
N LEU A 283 -0.07 -1.56 -31.61
CA LEU A 283 0.73 -0.67 -30.76
C LEU A 283 1.48 0.41 -31.58
N PRO A 284 1.06 1.70 -31.54
CA PRO A 284 1.88 2.79 -32.06
C PRO A 284 2.98 3.14 -31.06
N ALA A 285 4.24 2.87 -31.42
CA ALA A 285 5.39 3.22 -30.59
C ALA A 285 6.42 4.04 -31.38
N VAL A 286 6.38 5.37 -31.26
CA VAL A 286 7.28 6.32 -31.94
C VAL A 286 8.67 6.24 -31.34
N SER A 287 9.71 6.09 -32.16
CA SER A 287 11.08 5.83 -31.70
C SER A 287 12.14 6.78 -32.26
N ASN A 288 11.80 7.63 -33.22
CA ASN A 288 12.73 8.57 -33.85
C ASN A 288 12.69 9.99 -33.27
N MET A 289 12.00 10.23 -32.16
CA MET A 289 12.01 11.54 -31.50
C MET A 289 13.14 11.64 -30.47
N LEU A 290 13.74 12.82 -30.36
CA LEU A 290 14.70 13.22 -29.34
C LEU A 290 13.93 13.72 -28.11
N LEU A 291 14.25 13.24 -26.92
CA LEU A 291 13.70 13.75 -25.66
C LEU A 291 14.69 14.74 -25.03
N GLU A 292 14.21 15.92 -24.65
CA GLU A 292 14.97 16.95 -23.98
C GLU A 292 14.47 17.13 -22.55
N ILE A 293 15.37 17.05 -21.56
CA ILE A 293 15.07 17.30 -20.14
C ILE A 293 16.21 18.11 -19.50
N GLY A 294 15.94 19.35 -19.10
CA GLY A 294 16.88 20.16 -18.32
C GLY A 294 18.20 20.45 -19.03
N GLY A 295 18.18 20.54 -20.36
CA GLY A 295 19.38 20.72 -21.18
C GLY A 295 20.01 19.41 -21.66
N LEU A 296 19.61 18.26 -21.13
CA LEU A 296 20.09 16.95 -21.56
C LEU A 296 19.27 16.43 -22.76
N GLU A 297 19.93 15.75 -23.68
CA GLU A 297 19.32 15.21 -24.91
C GLU A 297 19.40 13.68 -24.93
N PHE A 298 18.27 13.00 -25.18
CA PHE A 298 18.16 11.54 -25.23
C PHE A 298 17.66 11.10 -26.61
N SER A 299 18.56 10.57 -27.45
CA SER A 299 18.32 10.34 -28.88
C SER A 299 17.60 9.02 -29.23
N ALA A 300 17.43 8.13 -28.26
CA ALA A 300 16.60 6.94 -28.37
C ALA A 300 15.61 6.88 -27.20
N CYS A 301 14.36 7.26 -27.47
CA CYS A 301 13.29 7.27 -26.47
C CYS A 301 11.96 6.72 -27.04
N PRO A 302 11.85 5.40 -27.32
CA PRO A 302 10.61 4.85 -27.85
C PRO A 302 9.45 5.12 -26.88
N PHE A 303 8.40 5.75 -27.41
CA PHE A 303 7.21 6.19 -26.71
C PHE A 303 5.97 5.56 -27.35
N SER A 304 5.11 4.94 -26.54
CA SER A 304 3.86 4.33 -26.97
C SER A 304 2.60 5.04 -26.46
N GLY A 305 1.58 5.03 -27.31
CA GLY A 305 0.22 5.44 -26.98
C GLY A 305 -0.80 4.50 -27.61
N TRP A 306 -1.93 5.02 -28.07
CA TRP A 306 -2.89 4.30 -28.89
C TRP A 306 -3.29 5.15 -30.09
N TYR A 307 -3.81 4.49 -31.12
CA TYR A 307 -4.21 5.14 -32.35
C TYR A 307 -5.49 5.95 -32.18
N MET A 308 -5.54 7.08 -32.86
CA MET A 308 -6.80 7.67 -33.31
C MET A 308 -7.19 6.99 -34.64
N GLY A 309 -8.45 6.61 -34.81
CA GLY A 309 -8.90 5.81 -35.96
C GLY A 309 -8.50 6.40 -37.32
N THR A 310 -8.53 7.72 -37.44
CA THR A 310 -8.18 8.45 -38.66
C THR A 310 -6.69 8.38 -39.02
N GLU A 311 -5.80 8.06 -38.09
CA GLU A 311 -4.38 7.83 -38.41
C GLU A 311 -4.22 6.60 -39.30
N ILE A 312 -4.88 5.49 -38.94
CA ILE A 312 -4.85 4.26 -39.74
C ILE A 312 -5.77 4.39 -40.96
N GLY A 313 -7.04 4.73 -40.71
CA GLY A 313 -8.10 4.69 -41.71
C GLY A 313 -7.93 5.74 -42.81
N VAL A 314 -7.40 6.92 -42.47
CA VAL A 314 -7.26 8.03 -43.42
C VAL A 314 -5.81 8.19 -43.85
N ARG A 315 -4.90 8.50 -42.92
CA ARG A 315 -3.51 8.83 -43.29
C ARG A 315 -2.73 7.63 -43.83
N ASP A 316 -2.82 6.47 -43.18
CA ASP A 316 -2.05 5.30 -43.61
C ASP A 316 -2.73 4.58 -44.80
N TYR A 317 -4.05 4.32 -44.74
CA TYR A 317 -4.74 3.59 -45.81
C TYR A 317 -5.15 4.42 -47.03
N CYS A 318 -5.60 5.67 -46.84
CA CYS A 318 -6.23 6.44 -47.91
C CYS A 318 -5.30 7.45 -48.61
N ASP A 319 -4.27 7.97 -47.93
CA ASP A 319 -3.40 8.98 -48.55
C ASP A 319 -2.68 8.43 -49.78
N ASN A 320 -2.60 9.26 -50.83
CA ASN A 320 -1.96 8.91 -52.10
C ASN A 320 -0.46 8.60 -51.95
N SER A 321 0.19 9.12 -50.91
CA SER A 321 1.60 8.87 -50.58
C SER A 321 1.82 7.59 -49.76
N ARG A 322 0.75 6.87 -49.40
CA ARG A 322 0.78 5.62 -48.60
C ARG A 322 0.07 4.49 -49.35
N TYR A 323 -0.86 3.77 -48.72
CA TYR A 323 -1.46 2.57 -49.33
C TYR A 323 -2.53 2.88 -50.40
N ASN A 324 -3.06 4.11 -50.44
CA ASN A 324 -3.98 4.62 -51.46
C ASN A 324 -5.12 3.65 -51.88
N ILE A 325 -5.84 3.07 -50.91
CA ILE A 325 -6.84 2.02 -51.19
C ILE A 325 -8.22 2.54 -51.61
N LEU A 326 -8.42 3.87 -51.67
CA LEU A 326 -9.73 4.51 -51.89
C LEU A 326 -10.42 4.00 -53.16
N GLU A 327 -9.70 3.93 -54.29
CA GLU A 327 -10.27 3.44 -55.55
C GLU A 327 -10.67 1.98 -55.50
N GLN A 328 -9.90 1.15 -54.79
CA GLN A 328 -10.16 -0.28 -54.66
C GLN A 328 -11.47 -0.51 -53.89
N VAL A 329 -11.66 0.23 -52.80
CA VAL A 329 -12.87 0.17 -51.98
C VAL A 329 -14.07 0.73 -52.74
N ALA A 330 -13.94 1.87 -53.42
CA ALA A 330 -15.02 2.47 -54.19
C ALA A 330 -15.55 1.56 -55.32
N LYS A 331 -14.66 0.82 -56.00
CA LYS A 331 -15.04 -0.18 -57.01
C LYS A 331 -15.85 -1.34 -56.40
N LYS A 332 -15.42 -1.87 -55.24
CA LYS A 332 -16.12 -2.95 -54.53
C LYS A 332 -17.47 -2.48 -53.95
N MET A 333 -17.61 -1.20 -53.65
CA MET A 333 -18.86 -0.56 -53.24
C MET A 333 -19.78 -0.15 -54.41
N ASN A 334 -19.34 -0.30 -55.66
CA ASN A 334 -20.07 0.11 -56.85
C ASN A 334 -20.43 1.61 -56.88
N LEU A 335 -19.50 2.48 -56.46
CA LEU A 335 -19.68 3.94 -56.47
C LEU A 335 -19.39 4.54 -57.87
N ASP A 336 -20.10 5.61 -58.25
CA ASP A 336 -19.83 6.31 -59.51
C ASP A 336 -18.55 7.15 -59.42
N MET A 337 -17.44 6.61 -59.92
CA MET A 337 -16.12 7.27 -59.88
C MET A 337 -15.87 8.23 -61.06
N ARG A 338 -16.81 8.40 -61.99
CA ARG A 338 -16.59 9.20 -63.21
C ARG A 338 -16.53 10.70 -62.96
N LYS A 339 -17.15 11.17 -61.87
CA LYS A 339 -17.21 12.58 -61.49
C LYS A 339 -16.87 12.71 -60.01
N THR A 340 -16.10 13.71 -59.63
CA THR A 340 -15.81 14.00 -58.21
C THR A 340 -17.05 14.43 -57.42
N SER A 341 -18.05 15.01 -58.09
CA SER A 341 -19.32 15.43 -57.48
C SER A 341 -20.19 14.29 -56.96
N SER A 342 -19.86 13.02 -57.24
CA SER A 342 -20.53 11.87 -56.62
C SER A 342 -20.09 11.62 -55.18
N LEU A 343 -19.06 12.32 -54.70
CA LEU A 343 -18.47 12.16 -53.36
C LEU A 343 -17.96 10.74 -53.08
N TRP A 344 -17.59 10.00 -54.13
CA TRP A 344 -17.16 8.61 -54.00
C TRP A 344 -15.92 8.46 -53.08
N LYS A 345 -15.02 9.45 -53.07
CA LYS A 345 -13.83 9.45 -52.21
C LYS A 345 -14.22 9.55 -50.75
N ASP A 346 -15.09 10.51 -50.41
CA ASP A 346 -15.57 10.76 -49.06
C ASP A 346 -16.32 9.53 -48.53
N GLN A 347 -17.21 8.96 -49.35
CA GLN A 347 -17.96 7.77 -48.97
C GLN A 347 -17.06 6.56 -48.74
N ALA A 348 -16.08 6.30 -49.61
CA ALA A 348 -15.12 5.20 -49.42
C ALA A 348 -14.24 5.42 -48.18
N LEU A 349 -13.77 6.65 -47.95
CA LEU A 349 -12.94 7.04 -46.82
C LEU A 349 -13.65 6.79 -45.48
N VAL A 350 -14.93 7.16 -45.38
CA VAL A 350 -15.74 6.92 -44.18
C VAL A 350 -15.87 5.41 -43.90
N GLU A 351 -16.20 4.59 -44.90
CA GLU A 351 -16.36 3.15 -44.71
C GLU A 351 -15.03 2.44 -44.35
N ILE A 352 -13.89 2.91 -44.86
CA ILE A 352 -12.57 2.41 -44.46
C ILE A 352 -12.31 2.72 -42.97
N ASN A 353 -12.61 3.95 -42.52
CA ASN A 353 -12.42 4.33 -41.13
C ASN A 353 -13.38 3.57 -40.19
N ILE A 354 -14.61 3.29 -40.63
CA ILE A 354 -15.55 2.40 -39.93
C ILE A 354 -14.95 0.99 -39.81
N ALA A 355 -14.37 0.44 -40.88
CA ALA A 355 -13.73 -0.88 -40.85
C ALA A 355 -12.63 -0.95 -39.78
N VAL A 356 -11.78 0.07 -39.71
CA VAL A 356 -10.70 0.15 -38.71
C VAL A 356 -11.25 0.16 -37.29
N LEU A 357 -12.15 1.09 -36.96
CA LEU A 357 -12.72 1.20 -35.62
C LEU A 357 -13.45 -0.08 -35.20
N TYR A 358 -14.27 -0.63 -36.10
CA TYR A 358 -15.00 -1.87 -35.85
C TYR A 358 -14.06 -3.05 -35.57
N SER A 359 -12.98 -3.18 -36.34
CA SER A 359 -12.04 -4.30 -36.22
C SER A 359 -11.28 -4.26 -34.89
N PHE A 360 -10.74 -3.09 -34.54
CA PHE A 360 -10.03 -2.90 -33.27
C PHE A 360 -10.95 -3.13 -32.06
N GLN A 361 -12.18 -2.61 -32.09
CA GLN A 361 -13.16 -2.83 -31.03
C GLN A 361 -13.55 -4.30 -30.91
N SER A 362 -13.78 -4.97 -32.04
CA SER A 362 -14.17 -6.39 -32.07
C SER A 362 -13.06 -7.31 -31.56
N ASP A 363 -11.80 -6.97 -31.83
CA ASP A 363 -10.62 -7.69 -31.33
C ASP A 363 -10.14 -7.19 -29.95
N LYS A 364 -10.91 -6.30 -29.32
CA LYS A 364 -10.64 -5.74 -27.97
C LYS A 364 -9.28 -5.04 -27.87
N VAL A 365 -8.87 -4.38 -28.95
CA VAL A 365 -7.66 -3.55 -29.02
C VAL A 365 -8.03 -2.08 -28.85
N THR A 366 -7.32 -1.37 -27.97
CA THR A 366 -7.58 0.04 -27.67
C THR A 366 -7.37 0.92 -28.90
N ILE A 367 -8.41 1.66 -29.27
CA ILE A 367 -8.40 2.69 -30.31
C ILE A 367 -9.39 3.78 -29.90
N VAL A 368 -9.17 5.02 -30.34
CA VAL A 368 -10.09 6.14 -30.07
C VAL A 368 -10.59 6.74 -31.39
N ASP A 369 -11.87 7.14 -31.44
CA ASP A 369 -12.37 7.92 -32.55
C ASP A 369 -11.94 9.40 -32.42
N HIS A 370 -11.96 10.11 -33.55
CA HIS A 370 -11.46 11.48 -33.62
C HIS A 370 -12.37 12.50 -32.91
N HIS A 371 -13.67 12.23 -32.72
CA HIS A 371 -14.54 13.13 -31.96
C HIS A 371 -14.22 13.04 -30.46
N SER A 372 -14.19 11.84 -29.90
CA SER A 372 -13.85 11.62 -28.50
C SER A 372 -12.43 12.12 -28.16
N ALA A 373 -11.47 11.92 -29.08
CA ALA A 373 -10.09 12.40 -28.90
C ALA A 373 -10.02 13.92 -28.86
N THR A 374 -10.74 14.62 -29.74
CA THR A 374 -10.72 16.09 -29.82
C THR A 374 -11.48 16.74 -28.67
N GLU A 375 -12.58 16.16 -28.19
CA GLU A 375 -13.25 16.60 -26.95
C GLU A 375 -12.34 16.46 -25.73
N SER A 376 -11.64 15.34 -25.63
CA SER A 376 -10.65 15.12 -24.55
C SER A 376 -9.52 16.14 -24.61
N PHE A 377 -9.11 16.53 -25.82
CA PHE A 377 -8.09 17.56 -26.01
C PHE A 377 -8.54 18.94 -25.53
N ILE A 378 -9.78 19.35 -25.82
CA ILE A 378 -10.33 20.63 -25.33
C ILE A 378 -10.33 20.68 -23.79
N LYS A 379 -10.74 19.59 -23.13
CA LYS A 379 -10.66 19.47 -21.66
C LYS A 379 -9.22 19.60 -21.14
N HIS A 380 -8.25 18.98 -21.84
CA HIS A 380 -6.84 19.16 -21.50
C HIS A 380 -6.42 20.62 -21.66
N MET A 381 -6.76 21.27 -22.77
CA MET A 381 -6.45 22.68 -23.01
C MET A 381 -7.02 23.58 -21.91
N GLU A 382 -8.30 23.46 -21.58
CA GLU A 382 -8.94 24.21 -20.48
C GLU A 382 -8.21 24.03 -19.15
N ASN A 383 -7.84 22.79 -18.82
CA ASN A 383 -7.08 22.49 -17.61
C ASN A 383 -5.70 23.15 -17.61
N GLU A 384 -4.99 23.13 -18.74
CA GLU A 384 -3.67 23.76 -18.85
C GLU A 384 -3.75 25.29 -18.73
N TYR A 385 -4.76 25.92 -19.32
CA TYR A 385 -5.02 27.36 -19.12
C TYR A 385 -5.33 27.67 -17.66
N ARG A 386 -6.12 26.85 -16.98
CA ARG A 386 -6.45 27.02 -15.56
C ARG A 386 -5.23 26.83 -14.65
N CYS A 387 -4.39 25.84 -14.93
CA CYS A 387 -3.30 25.44 -14.05
C CYS A 387 -2.00 26.24 -14.27
N ARG A 388 -1.66 26.60 -15.53
CA ARG A 388 -0.39 27.26 -15.86
C ARG A 388 -0.51 28.39 -16.89
N GLY A 389 -1.72 28.73 -17.34
CA GLY A 389 -1.96 29.91 -18.18
C GLY A 389 -1.66 29.75 -19.68
N GLY A 390 -1.46 28.53 -20.19
CA GLY A 390 -1.24 28.30 -21.62
C GLY A 390 -1.18 26.83 -22.03
N CYS A 391 -1.43 26.56 -23.30
CA CYS A 391 -1.37 25.21 -23.89
C CYS A 391 -0.79 25.25 -25.32
N PRO A 392 0.44 24.75 -25.56
CA PRO A 392 1.00 24.70 -26.91
C PRO A 392 0.26 23.68 -27.78
N ALA A 393 -0.15 24.07 -28.98
CA ALA A 393 -0.87 23.18 -29.89
C ALA A 393 -0.66 23.56 -31.36
N ASP A 394 -0.40 22.53 -32.18
CA ASP A 394 -0.29 22.67 -33.62
C ASP A 394 -1.64 22.35 -34.27
N TRP A 395 -2.38 23.40 -34.67
CA TRP A 395 -3.74 23.27 -35.21
C TRP A 395 -3.80 22.30 -36.40
N VAL A 396 -2.80 22.34 -37.29
CA VAL A 396 -2.74 21.48 -38.49
C VAL A 396 -2.63 20.00 -38.15
N TRP A 397 -2.03 19.68 -37.01
CA TRP A 397 -1.88 18.30 -36.55
C TRP A 397 -3.02 17.85 -35.63
N ILE A 398 -3.51 18.75 -34.76
CA ILE A 398 -4.55 18.43 -33.77
C ILE A 398 -5.93 18.27 -34.42
N VAL A 399 -6.22 19.03 -35.49
CA VAL A 399 -7.46 18.87 -36.24
C VAL A 399 -7.41 17.58 -37.06
N PRO A 400 -8.39 16.68 -36.91
CA PRO A 400 -8.38 15.40 -37.61
C PRO A 400 -8.57 15.59 -39.13
N PRO A 401 -7.97 14.73 -39.96
CA PRO A 401 -8.04 14.84 -41.42
C PRO A 401 -9.42 14.49 -42.00
N MET A 402 -10.30 13.87 -41.20
CA MET A 402 -11.69 13.58 -41.56
C MET A 402 -12.62 14.33 -40.61
N SER A 403 -13.69 14.91 -41.17
CA SER A 403 -14.74 15.59 -40.40
C SER A 403 -14.25 16.72 -39.49
N GLY A 404 -13.11 17.36 -39.81
CA GLY A 404 -12.48 18.37 -38.95
C GLY A 404 -13.44 19.48 -38.54
N SER A 405 -14.20 20.07 -39.46
CA SER A 405 -15.10 21.20 -39.20
C SER A 405 -16.25 20.92 -38.23
N ILE A 406 -16.51 19.66 -37.89
CA ILE A 406 -17.52 19.27 -36.90
C ILE A 406 -16.90 18.74 -35.60
N THR A 407 -15.61 19.03 -35.38
CA THR A 407 -14.90 18.75 -34.12
C THR A 407 -14.64 20.06 -33.38
N PRO A 408 -14.66 20.05 -32.04
CA PRO A 408 -14.54 21.29 -31.25
C PRO A 408 -13.15 21.95 -31.37
N VAL A 409 -12.14 21.20 -31.85
CA VAL A 409 -10.79 21.73 -32.08
C VAL A 409 -10.67 22.60 -33.33
N PHE A 410 -11.57 22.46 -34.30
CA PHE A 410 -11.47 23.19 -35.56
C PHE A 410 -11.70 24.69 -35.38
N HIS A 411 -12.69 25.07 -34.56
CA HIS A 411 -13.06 26.45 -34.29
C HIS A 411 -12.24 27.11 -33.17
N GLN A 412 -11.31 26.37 -32.55
CA GLN A 412 -10.47 26.85 -31.48
C GLN A 412 -9.16 27.42 -32.04
N GLU A 413 -8.90 28.71 -31.81
CA GLU A 413 -7.57 29.28 -32.07
C GLU A 413 -6.52 28.61 -31.16
N MET A 414 -5.36 28.29 -31.73
CA MET A 414 -4.27 27.61 -31.05
C MET A 414 -2.94 28.28 -31.38
N LEU A 415 -2.03 28.30 -30.41
CA LEU A 415 -0.68 28.83 -30.59
C LEU A 415 0.32 27.68 -30.61
N ASN A 416 1.13 27.63 -31.67
CA ASN A 416 2.19 26.63 -31.81
C ASN A 416 3.51 27.21 -31.28
N TYR A 417 3.86 26.83 -30.05
CA TYR A 417 5.13 27.15 -29.40
C TYR A 417 5.69 25.94 -28.66
N ARG A 418 6.96 26.00 -28.28
CA ARG A 418 7.66 24.91 -27.60
C ARG A 418 7.81 25.22 -26.11
N LEU A 419 7.65 24.22 -25.25
CA LEU A 419 8.02 24.27 -23.84
C LEU A 419 9.04 23.17 -23.55
N THR A 420 9.93 23.39 -22.58
CA THR A 420 10.87 22.38 -22.05
C THR A 420 10.34 21.85 -20.71
N PRO A 421 10.56 20.57 -20.34
CA PRO A 421 11.06 19.45 -21.16
C PRO A 421 10.24 19.23 -22.43
N SER A 422 10.86 18.68 -23.49
CA SER A 422 10.22 18.62 -24.82
C SER A 422 10.57 17.38 -25.65
N PHE A 423 9.74 17.06 -26.63
CA PHE A 423 10.08 16.13 -27.71
C PHE A 423 10.48 16.90 -28.97
N GLU A 424 11.54 16.45 -29.64
CA GLU A 424 12.11 17.08 -30.81
C GLU A 424 12.24 16.09 -31.97
N TYR A 425 12.09 16.57 -33.21
CA TYR A 425 12.46 15.78 -34.39
C TYR A 425 13.97 15.85 -34.58
N GLN A 426 14.56 14.74 -35.02
CA GLN A 426 15.98 14.61 -35.34
C GLN A 426 16.12 14.04 -36.76
N PRO A 427 17.24 14.29 -37.47
CA PRO A 427 17.46 13.76 -38.80
C PRO A 427 17.44 12.24 -38.80
N ASP A 428 17.00 11.64 -39.90
CA ASP A 428 17.09 10.19 -40.08
C ASP A 428 18.55 9.74 -39.96
N PRO A 429 18.84 8.68 -39.17
CA PRO A 429 20.21 8.38 -38.76
C PRO A 429 21.11 7.97 -39.92
N TRP A 430 20.56 7.35 -40.97
CA TRP A 430 21.33 6.94 -42.16
C TRP A 430 21.85 8.14 -42.98
N ASN A 431 21.26 9.32 -42.85
CA ASN A 431 21.74 10.54 -43.51
C ASN A 431 22.98 11.14 -42.83
N THR A 432 23.20 10.82 -41.55
CA THR A 432 24.29 11.38 -40.72
C THR A 432 25.32 10.34 -40.28
N HIS A 433 25.02 9.05 -40.41
CA HIS A 433 25.88 7.97 -39.93
C HIS A 433 27.12 7.79 -40.81
N VAL A 434 28.29 7.73 -40.18
CA VAL A 434 29.57 7.45 -40.85
C VAL A 434 29.94 5.99 -40.59
N TRP A 435 29.82 5.15 -41.63
CA TRP A 435 30.16 3.74 -41.58
C TRP A 435 31.65 3.51 -41.30
N LYS A 436 31.99 2.66 -40.32
CA LYS A 436 33.37 2.45 -39.86
C LYS A 436 34.12 1.30 -40.59
N GLY A 437 33.76 0.94 -41.84
CA GLY A 437 34.14 -0.32 -42.56
C GLY A 437 35.62 -0.80 -42.47
N VAL A 438 35.97 -2.10 -42.64
CA VAL A 438 35.84 -2.96 -43.86
C VAL A 438 35.80 -4.50 -43.56
N ASN A 439 35.08 -5.29 -44.37
CA ASN A 439 35.20 -6.76 -44.65
C ASN A 439 35.18 -7.80 -43.51
N GLY A 440 34.09 -7.84 -42.75
CA GLY A 440 33.70 -9.06 -42.06
C GLY A 440 32.20 -9.05 -41.86
N THR A 441 31.48 -9.96 -42.51
CA THR A 441 30.09 -10.24 -42.13
C THR A 441 30.07 -10.47 -40.62
N PRO A 442 29.32 -9.68 -39.81
CA PRO A 442 29.04 -10.08 -38.44
C PRO A 442 28.32 -11.41 -38.55
N THR A 443 29.02 -12.46 -38.15
CA THR A 443 28.64 -13.85 -38.35
C THR A 443 27.21 -14.10 -37.92
N LYS A 444 26.42 -14.70 -38.83
CA LYS A 444 25.22 -15.48 -38.52
C LYS A 444 25.49 -16.39 -37.32
N LYS A 445 25.14 -15.93 -36.12
CA LYS A 445 24.89 -16.77 -34.94
C LYS A 445 24.43 -15.85 -33.80
N ARG A 446 23.11 -15.84 -33.56
CA ARG A 446 22.46 -15.97 -32.23
C ARG A 446 21.04 -15.38 -32.19
N ALA A 447 20.12 -15.90 -33.01
CA ALA A 447 18.68 -15.74 -32.75
C ALA A 447 18.19 -16.63 -31.57
N ILE A 448 19.02 -17.56 -31.08
CA ILE A 448 18.65 -18.50 -29.99
C ILE A 448 19.04 -17.97 -28.59
N ALA A 449 19.93 -16.96 -28.50
CA ALA A 449 20.38 -16.40 -27.21
C ALA A 449 19.44 -15.30 -26.64
N VAL A 450 18.50 -14.80 -27.45
CA VAL A 450 17.57 -13.71 -27.06
C VAL A 450 16.52 -14.22 -26.06
N LYS A 451 15.97 -15.43 -26.23
CA LYS A 451 15.05 -16.02 -25.23
C LYS A 451 15.71 -16.25 -23.87
N PHE A 452 17.02 -16.49 -23.82
CA PHE A 452 17.75 -16.70 -22.56
C PHE A 452 18.21 -15.38 -21.92
N SER A 453 18.54 -14.36 -22.73
CA SER A 453 19.02 -13.05 -22.26
C SER A 453 17.86 -12.10 -21.89
N ALA A 454 16.76 -12.09 -22.65
CA ALA A 454 15.51 -11.41 -22.28
C ALA A 454 14.91 -12.02 -21.00
N LYS A 455 15.10 -13.32 -20.78
CA LYS A 455 14.72 -14.04 -19.56
C LYS A 455 15.58 -13.67 -18.34
N LEU A 456 16.91 -13.60 -18.51
CA LEU A 456 17.82 -13.09 -17.47
C LEU A 456 17.56 -11.61 -17.15
N MET A 457 17.24 -10.78 -18.14
CA MET A 457 16.93 -9.36 -17.94
C MET A 457 15.50 -9.10 -17.47
N GLY A 458 14.50 -9.91 -17.82
CA GLY A 458 13.16 -9.86 -17.22
C GLY A 458 13.21 -10.15 -15.72
N GLN A 459 14.02 -11.12 -15.30
CA GLN A 459 14.35 -11.35 -13.89
C GLN A 459 15.17 -10.20 -13.28
N ALA A 460 16.07 -9.56 -14.03
CA ALA A 460 16.84 -8.40 -13.55
C ALA A 460 15.99 -7.12 -13.42
N MET A 461 15.01 -6.89 -14.31
CA MET A 461 14.08 -5.77 -14.27
C MET A 461 13.01 -5.96 -13.19
N ALA A 462 12.53 -7.19 -12.99
CA ALA A 462 11.65 -7.54 -11.88
C ALA A 462 12.32 -7.30 -10.51
N LYS A 463 13.62 -7.63 -10.40
CA LYS A 463 14.49 -7.25 -9.26
C LYS A 463 14.75 -5.74 -9.12
N ARG A 464 14.28 -4.88 -10.04
CA ARG A 464 14.37 -3.40 -9.91
C ARG A 464 13.07 -2.78 -9.39
N VAL A 465 11.94 -3.49 -9.46
CA VAL A 465 10.67 -2.98 -8.92
C VAL A 465 10.68 -3.17 -7.40
N LYS A 466 10.74 -2.04 -6.68
CA LYS A 466 10.77 -2.01 -5.23
C LYS A 466 9.40 -2.36 -4.67
N ALA A 467 9.37 -3.28 -3.72
CA ALA A 467 8.18 -3.71 -3.00
C ALA A 467 8.35 -3.40 -1.51
N THR A 468 7.82 -2.26 -1.07
CA THR A 468 7.96 -1.81 0.31
C THR A 468 6.82 -2.36 1.15
N ILE A 469 7.14 -3.23 2.11
CA ILE A 469 6.16 -3.87 3.00
C ILE A 469 6.21 -3.20 4.37
N LEU A 470 5.18 -2.45 4.69
CA LEU A 470 5.04 -1.75 5.97
C LEU A 470 4.20 -2.57 6.94
N TYR A 471 4.61 -2.63 8.21
CA TYR A 471 3.81 -3.27 9.24
C TYR A 471 3.65 -2.41 10.49
N ALA A 472 2.53 -2.61 11.17
CA ALA A 472 2.31 -2.14 12.54
C ALA A 472 1.71 -3.28 13.39
N THR A 473 2.21 -3.43 14.61
CA THR A 473 1.92 -4.59 15.45
C THR A 473 2.13 -4.29 16.93
N GLU A 474 1.27 -4.86 17.79
CA GLU A 474 1.45 -4.80 19.25
C GLU A 474 2.03 -6.10 19.80
N THR A 475 1.61 -7.25 19.26
CA THR A 475 1.99 -8.59 19.76
C THR A 475 2.91 -9.36 18.81
N GLY A 476 3.34 -8.74 17.70
CA GLY A 476 4.28 -9.30 16.74
C GLY A 476 3.66 -10.10 15.58
N LYS A 477 2.36 -10.43 15.61
CA LYS A 477 1.71 -11.22 14.54
C LYS A 477 1.81 -10.56 13.15
N SER A 478 1.50 -9.27 13.05
CA SER A 478 1.58 -8.53 11.77
C SER A 478 3.01 -8.48 11.24
N GLN A 479 4.02 -8.37 12.12
CA GLN A 479 5.43 -8.43 11.73
C GLN A 479 5.81 -9.80 11.15
N VAL A 480 5.33 -10.90 11.74
CA VAL A 480 5.57 -12.26 11.21
C VAL A 480 4.94 -12.41 9.83
N TYR A 481 3.71 -11.95 9.64
CA TYR A 481 3.03 -11.97 8.34
C TYR A 481 3.73 -11.09 7.31
N ALA A 482 4.18 -9.88 7.68
CA ALA A 482 4.94 -9.00 6.80
C ALA A 482 6.28 -9.61 6.36
N LYS A 483 7.01 -10.26 7.28
CA LYS A 483 8.24 -11.00 6.96
C LYS A 483 7.96 -12.18 6.03
N THR A 484 6.88 -12.91 6.27
CA THR A 484 6.45 -14.02 5.39
C THR A 484 6.08 -13.50 4.00
N LEU A 485 5.36 -12.38 3.92
CA LEU A 485 5.01 -11.71 2.67
C LEU A 485 6.26 -11.25 1.90
N CYS A 486 7.26 -10.72 2.60
CA CYS A 486 8.55 -10.32 2.02
C CYS A 486 9.24 -11.50 1.32
N GLU A 487 9.30 -12.67 1.95
CA GLU A 487 9.91 -13.86 1.33
C GLU A 487 9.18 -14.31 0.06
N ILE A 488 7.86 -14.17 0.01
CA ILE A 488 7.08 -14.46 -1.21
C ILE A 488 7.42 -13.45 -2.31
N PHE A 489 7.41 -12.16 -1.96
CA PHE A 489 7.64 -11.09 -2.93
C PHE A 489 9.07 -11.06 -3.46
N LYS A 490 10.07 -11.50 -2.68
CA LYS A 490 11.47 -11.69 -3.15
C LYS A 490 11.62 -12.63 -4.34
N HIS A 491 10.64 -13.48 -4.62
CA HIS A 491 10.65 -14.32 -5.83
C HIS A 491 10.50 -13.53 -7.13
N ALA A 492 9.93 -12.32 -7.08
CA ALA A 492 9.63 -11.51 -8.26
C ALA A 492 10.02 -10.02 -8.13
N PHE A 493 10.26 -9.50 -6.92
CA PHE A 493 10.45 -8.07 -6.63
C PHE A 493 11.65 -7.84 -5.70
N ASP A 494 12.19 -6.61 -5.67
CA ASP A 494 13.09 -6.17 -4.58
C ASP A 494 12.27 -5.80 -3.35
N ALA A 495 11.91 -6.82 -2.57
CA ALA A 495 11.02 -6.68 -1.43
C ALA A 495 11.77 -6.36 -0.13
N LYS A 496 11.31 -5.33 0.59
CA LYS A 496 11.82 -4.93 1.90
C LYS A 496 10.67 -4.86 2.90
N VAL A 497 10.97 -5.15 4.16
CA VAL A 497 10.01 -5.08 5.26
C VAL A 497 10.49 -4.10 6.31
N MET A 498 9.62 -3.18 6.73
CA MET A 498 9.95 -2.15 7.73
C MET A 498 8.75 -1.88 8.63
N SER A 499 9.04 -1.45 9.86
CA SER A 499 8.01 -0.95 10.78
C SER A 499 7.54 0.43 10.34
N MET A 500 6.27 0.75 10.56
CA MET A 500 5.68 2.04 10.17
C MET A 500 6.31 3.26 10.87
N ASP A 501 6.88 3.09 12.06
CA ASP A 501 7.57 4.14 12.82
C ASP A 501 9.05 4.34 12.42
N GLU A 502 9.65 3.35 11.78
CA GLU A 502 11.00 3.42 11.18
C GLU A 502 10.96 3.92 9.73
N TYR A 503 9.78 3.91 9.09
CA TYR A 503 9.60 4.37 7.72
C TYR A 503 9.50 5.89 7.62
N ASP A 504 10.32 6.48 6.76
CA ASP A 504 10.20 7.89 6.40
C ASP A 504 9.04 8.08 5.41
N ILE A 505 7.98 8.75 5.87
CA ILE A 505 6.77 9.01 5.08
C ILE A 505 7.06 9.79 3.79
N VAL A 506 8.16 10.55 3.74
CA VAL A 506 8.58 11.32 2.56
C VAL A 506 8.82 10.41 1.35
N HIS A 507 9.19 9.15 1.55
CA HIS A 507 9.40 8.22 0.45
C HIS A 507 8.10 7.73 -0.17
N LEU A 508 6.95 7.87 0.51
CA LEU A 508 5.69 7.25 0.10
C LEU A 508 5.22 7.68 -1.29
N GLU A 509 5.36 8.96 -1.66
CA GLU A 509 4.98 9.49 -2.98
C GLU A 509 5.83 8.91 -4.13
N HIS A 510 7.00 8.36 -3.80
CA HIS A 510 7.98 7.82 -4.73
C HIS A 510 8.01 6.28 -4.77
N GLU A 511 7.24 5.62 -3.91
CA GLU A 511 7.15 4.16 -3.89
C GLU A 511 6.41 3.64 -5.12
N THR A 512 6.94 2.59 -5.73
CA THR A 512 6.26 1.90 -6.84
C THR A 512 5.16 0.97 -6.34
N MET A 513 5.43 0.26 -5.23
CA MET A 513 4.51 -0.69 -4.63
C MET A 513 4.64 -0.69 -3.11
N VAL A 514 3.52 -0.49 -2.42
CA VAL A 514 3.41 -0.50 -0.96
C VAL A 514 2.43 -1.57 -0.51
N LEU A 515 2.89 -2.52 0.29
CA LEU A 515 2.03 -3.53 0.91
C LEU A 515 1.96 -3.25 2.40
N VAL A 516 0.76 -3.21 2.97
CA VAL A 516 0.56 -2.90 4.38
C VAL A 516 0.03 -4.13 5.11
N VAL A 517 0.67 -4.52 6.22
CA VAL A 517 0.20 -5.59 7.10
C VAL A 517 0.11 -5.06 8.53
N THR A 518 -1.09 -4.75 9.00
CA THR A 518 -1.28 -4.02 10.26
C THR A 518 -2.35 -4.64 11.15
N SER A 519 -2.17 -4.57 12.47
CA SER A 519 -3.21 -4.90 13.44
C SER A 519 -4.00 -3.66 13.88
N THR A 520 -5.16 -3.84 14.50
CA THR A 520 -5.87 -2.78 15.23
C THR A 520 -5.77 -3.03 16.73
N PHE A 521 -5.60 -1.99 17.54
CA PHE A 521 -5.52 -2.09 19.00
C PHE A 521 -6.50 -1.12 19.71
N GLY A 522 -6.55 -1.16 21.04
CA GLY A 522 -7.41 -0.28 21.83
C GLY A 522 -8.89 -0.39 21.44
N ASN A 523 -9.52 0.75 21.12
CA ASN A 523 -10.89 0.81 20.62
C ASN A 523 -10.96 1.24 19.15
N GLY A 524 -10.23 0.53 18.28
CA GLY A 524 -10.13 0.87 16.86
C GLY A 524 -8.90 1.72 16.51
N ASP A 525 -7.99 1.90 17.46
CA ASP A 525 -6.82 2.74 17.34
C ASP A 525 -5.68 2.01 16.59
N PRO A 526 -4.73 2.76 15.99
CA PRO A 526 -3.49 2.19 15.48
C PRO A 526 -2.71 1.47 16.59
N PRO A 527 -1.92 0.43 16.26
CA PRO A 527 -0.80 0.00 17.10
C PRO A 527 0.13 1.17 17.38
N GLU A 528 0.83 1.16 18.52
CA GLU A 528 1.77 2.23 18.91
C GLU A 528 2.78 2.58 17.80
N ASN A 529 3.37 1.56 17.16
CA ASN A 529 4.32 1.74 16.06
C ASN A 529 3.67 2.13 14.71
N GLY A 530 2.35 2.28 14.66
CA GLY A 530 1.58 2.73 13.48
C GLY A 530 0.97 4.13 13.63
N GLU A 531 0.96 4.71 14.84
CA GLU A 531 0.31 6.00 15.13
C GLU A 531 0.87 7.14 14.27
N LYS A 532 2.19 7.30 14.23
CA LYS A 532 2.88 8.35 13.45
C LYS A 532 2.52 8.28 11.96
N PHE A 533 2.50 7.08 11.39
CA PHE A 533 2.17 6.85 9.98
C PHE A 533 0.70 7.17 9.69
N GLY A 534 -0.22 6.77 10.57
CA GLY A 534 -1.64 7.10 10.46
C GLY A 534 -1.91 8.62 10.52
N CYS A 535 -1.24 9.33 11.44
CA CYS A 535 -1.31 10.78 11.52
C CYS A 535 -0.79 11.46 10.25
N ALA A 536 0.36 11.02 9.73
CA ALA A 536 0.95 11.60 8.53
C ALA A 536 0.06 11.43 7.28
N LEU A 537 -0.60 10.27 7.12
CA LEU A 537 -1.59 10.07 6.05
C LEU A 537 -2.79 11.02 6.16
N MET A 538 -3.28 11.25 7.38
CA MET A 538 -4.38 12.19 7.63
C MET A 538 -3.98 13.65 7.35
N GLU A 539 -2.73 14.02 7.66
CA GLU A 539 -2.17 15.34 7.39
C GLU A 539 -1.97 15.59 5.89
N MET A 540 -1.42 14.62 5.15
CA MET A 540 -1.23 14.72 3.69
C MET A 540 -2.54 14.97 2.94
N LYS A 541 -3.66 14.46 3.45
CA LYS A 541 -4.97 14.66 2.84
C LYS A 541 -5.47 16.10 2.98
N ASN A 542 -5.20 16.77 4.09
CA ASN A 542 -5.74 18.09 4.41
C ASN A 542 -4.64 19.08 4.83
N PRO A 543 -3.75 19.49 3.90
CA PRO A 543 -2.61 20.35 4.23
C PRO A 543 -2.99 21.78 4.63
N ASN A 544 -4.21 22.26 4.29
CA ASN A 544 -4.62 23.66 4.44
C ASN A 544 -5.84 23.90 5.36
N SER A 545 -6.34 22.89 6.10
CA SER A 545 -7.50 23.10 6.98
C SER A 545 -7.10 23.63 8.36
N ASN A 546 -7.80 24.66 8.85
CA ASN A 546 -7.72 25.12 10.23
C ASN A 546 -8.03 23.96 11.19
N LEU A 547 -7.39 23.95 12.37
CA LEU A 547 -7.46 22.85 13.34
C LEU A 547 -8.90 22.45 13.73
N GLU A 548 -9.88 23.35 13.61
CA GLU A 548 -11.27 23.15 14.06
C GLU A 548 -12.19 22.40 13.07
N GLU A 549 -11.85 22.27 11.78
CA GLU A 549 -12.71 21.60 10.76
C GLU A 549 -12.29 20.15 10.45
N ARG A 550 -11.33 19.58 11.19
CA ARG A 550 -10.84 18.21 10.96
C ARG A 550 -11.88 17.18 11.45
N LYS A 551 -12.46 16.39 10.54
CA LYS A 551 -13.11 15.12 10.95
C LYS A 551 -12.04 14.22 11.58
N SER A 552 -12.16 13.94 12.87
CA SER A 552 -11.17 13.13 13.58
C SER A 552 -11.08 11.71 13.01
N TYR A 553 -9.93 11.05 13.22
CA TYR A 553 -9.75 9.62 12.94
C TYR A 553 -10.89 8.77 13.53
N LYS A 554 -11.35 9.10 14.75
CA LYS A 554 -12.43 8.38 15.45
C LYS A 554 -13.80 8.59 14.80
N VAL A 555 -14.11 9.79 14.29
CA VAL A 555 -15.38 10.02 13.56
C VAL A 555 -15.41 9.29 12.23
N ARG A 556 -14.29 9.26 11.49
CA ARG A 556 -14.28 8.62 10.17
C ARG A 556 -14.26 7.10 10.24
N PHE A 557 -13.44 6.54 11.11
CA PHE A 557 -13.14 5.10 11.09
C PHE A 557 -13.68 4.34 12.33
N ASN A 558 -14.08 5.05 13.40
CA ASN A 558 -14.66 4.48 14.62
C ASN A 558 -16.13 4.95 14.87
N SER A 559 -16.83 5.46 13.84
CA SER A 559 -18.24 5.91 13.95
C SER A 559 -19.25 4.75 13.98
N VAL A 560 -20.24 4.89 14.87
CA VAL A 560 -21.33 3.94 15.15
C VAL A 560 -22.31 3.79 13.97
N SER A 561 -22.36 4.75 13.03
CA SER A 561 -23.27 4.73 11.87
C SER A 561 -22.66 4.20 10.56
N SER A 562 -21.34 3.94 10.53
CA SER A 562 -20.61 3.69 9.28
C SER A 562 -20.69 2.26 8.74
N TYR A 563 -21.32 1.32 9.46
CA TYR A 563 -21.39 -0.08 9.03
C TYR A 563 -22.19 -0.28 7.73
N SER A 564 -23.07 0.68 7.39
CA SER A 564 -23.88 0.67 6.16
C SER A 564 -23.29 1.49 5.00
N ASP A 565 -22.57 2.58 5.25
CA ASP A 565 -22.09 3.47 4.17
C ASP A 565 -20.86 2.93 3.43
N ALA A 566 -20.02 2.12 4.07
CA ALA A 566 -18.85 1.51 3.44
C ALA A 566 -19.17 0.30 2.53
N ARG A 567 -20.41 -0.19 2.52
CA ARG A 567 -20.84 -1.33 1.66
C ARG A 567 -21.25 -0.89 0.25
N LYS A 568 -21.50 0.41 0.01
CA LYS A 568 -21.91 0.90 -1.32
C LYS A 568 -20.76 1.03 -2.32
N SER A 569 -19.51 0.91 -1.90
CA SER A 569 -18.35 0.86 -2.80
C SER A 569 -17.91 -0.57 -3.17
N SER A 570 -18.69 -1.60 -2.79
CA SER A 570 -18.29 -3.00 -2.89
C SER A 570 -19.26 -3.90 -3.70
N SER A 571 -19.67 -3.49 -4.90
CA SER A 571 -20.28 -4.39 -5.88
C SER A 571 -19.21 -5.24 -6.57
N ASP A 572 -19.44 -6.56 -6.66
CA ASP A 572 -18.62 -7.51 -7.44
C ASP A 572 -19.02 -7.44 -8.92
N GLY A 573 -18.25 -6.68 -9.70
CA GLY A 573 -18.32 -6.63 -11.16
C GLY A 573 -17.23 -5.69 -11.70
N PRO A 574 -16.71 -5.89 -12.92
CA PRO A 574 -15.93 -4.86 -13.59
C PRO A 574 -16.90 -3.74 -14.01
N ASP A 575 -17.35 -2.94 -13.05
CA ASP A 575 -18.21 -1.80 -13.34
C ASP A 575 -17.46 -0.85 -14.27
N SER A 576 -18.19 -0.38 -15.28
CA SER A 576 -17.73 0.43 -16.39
C SER A 576 -16.86 1.59 -15.89
N ARG A 577 -15.63 1.63 -16.41
CA ARG A 577 -14.59 2.64 -16.18
C ARG A 577 -15.13 4.08 -16.33
N ASP A 578 -15.55 4.68 -15.23
CA ASP A 578 -15.42 6.13 -15.04
C ASP A 578 -13.98 6.42 -14.61
N ASN A 579 -13.09 6.39 -15.61
CA ASN A 579 -11.67 6.73 -15.52
C ASN A 579 -11.48 8.26 -15.39
N PHE A 580 -12.02 8.90 -14.35
CA PHE A 580 -11.77 10.32 -14.12
C PHE A 580 -11.32 10.57 -12.67
N GLU A 581 -10.16 11.23 -12.57
CA GLU A 581 -9.48 11.74 -11.36
C GLU A 581 -8.68 10.74 -10.50
N SER A 582 -7.42 10.48 -10.90
CA SER A 582 -6.34 10.30 -9.92
C SER A 582 -5.30 11.41 -10.12
N THR A 583 -5.48 12.49 -9.35
CA THR A 583 -4.59 13.67 -9.27
C THR A 583 -4.07 13.87 -7.84
N GLY A 584 -4.04 12.79 -7.03
CA GLY A 584 -3.57 12.83 -5.65
C GLY A 584 -2.04 12.67 -5.51
N PRO A 585 -1.45 13.03 -4.35
CA PRO A 585 -0.01 12.93 -4.09
C PRO A 585 0.60 11.53 -4.34
N LEU A 586 -0.20 10.48 -4.18
CA LEU A 586 0.20 9.08 -4.32
C LEU A 586 -0.20 8.47 -5.67
N ALA A 587 -0.46 9.28 -6.71
CA ALA A 587 -0.88 8.80 -8.03
C ALA A 587 0.05 7.74 -8.69
N ASN A 588 1.32 7.68 -8.26
CA ASN A 588 2.29 6.69 -8.76
C ASN A 588 2.34 5.40 -7.91
N VAL A 589 1.67 5.37 -6.76
CA VAL A 589 1.79 4.29 -5.78
C VAL A 589 0.74 3.22 -6.05
N ARG A 590 1.19 1.97 -6.14
CA ARG A 590 0.31 0.80 -6.14
C ARG A 590 0.28 0.17 -4.76
N PHE A 591 -0.89 -0.17 -4.23
CA PHE A 591 -0.95 -0.69 -2.86
C PHE A 591 -1.96 -1.81 -2.62
N SER A 592 -1.78 -2.54 -1.52
CA SER A 592 -2.80 -3.43 -0.95
C SER A 592 -2.57 -3.61 0.56
N VAL A 593 -3.66 -3.78 1.31
CA VAL A 593 -3.63 -3.82 2.78
C VAL A 593 -4.17 -5.15 3.30
N PHE A 594 -3.56 -5.68 4.35
CA PHE A 594 -4.06 -6.79 5.14
C PHE A 594 -4.20 -6.39 6.61
N GLY A 595 -5.42 -6.44 7.13
CA GLY A 595 -5.75 -6.09 8.51
C GLY A 595 -5.89 -7.29 9.42
N LEU A 596 -5.24 -7.26 10.58
CA LEU A 596 -5.46 -8.20 11.68
C LEU A 596 -6.37 -7.55 12.73
N GLY A 597 -7.41 -8.25 13.16
CA GLY A 597 -8.33 -7.77 14.19
C GLY A 597 -9.10 -8.91 14.85
N SER A 598 -10.09 -8.56 15.66
CA SER A 598 -11.02 -9.51 16.25
C SER A 598 -12.45 -8.98 16.19
N ARG A 599 -13.40 -9.81 15.75
CA ARG A 599 -14.83 -9.44 15.74
C ARG A 599 -15.43 -9.27 17.14
N ALA A 600 -14.70 -9.61 18.19
CA ALA A 600 -15.08 -9.24 19.56
C ALA A 600 -15.04 -7.73 19.82
N TYR A 601 -14.33 -6.97 18.97
CA TYR A 601 -14.20 -5.53 19.09
C TYR A 601 -15.17 -4.83 18.13
N PRO A 602 -15.82 -3.73 18.54
CA PRO A 602 -16.76 -2.99 17.68
C PRO A 602 -16.14 -2.51 16.36
N HIS A 603 -14.87 -2.12 16.39
CA HIS A 603 -14.15 -1.49 15.29
C HIS A 603 -13.19 -2.48 14.61
N PHE A 604 -13.76 -3.55 14.04
CA PHE A 604 -13.01 -4.64 13.42
C PHE A 604 -12.10 -4.17 12.26
N CYS A 605 -10.79 -4.38 12.42
CA CYS A 605 -9.73 -3.97 11.49
C CYS A 605 -9.71 -2.46 11.17
N ALA A 606 -10.17 -1.59 12.09
CA ALA A 606 -10.35 -0.16 11.83
C ALA A 606 -9.10 0.55 11.28
N PHE A 607 -7.91 0.33 11.87
CA PHE A 607 -6.70 0.97 11.37
C PHE A 607 -6.30 0.51 9.97
N ALA A 608 -6.45 -0.76 9.65
CA ALA A 608 -6.22 -1.26 8.29
C ALA A 608 -7.19 -0.62 7.28
N ARG A 609 -8.48 -0.51 7.64
CA ARG A 609 -9.48 0.19 6.80
C ARG A 609 -9.13 1.66 6.62
N ALA A 610 -8.65 2.32 7.67
CA ALA A 610 -8.22 3.71 7.60
C ALA A 610 -7.04 3.89 6.64
N VAL A 611 -6.00 3.05 6.74
CA VAL A 611 -4.84 3.10 5.83
C VAL A 611 -5.24 2.79 4.39
N ASP A 612 -6.06 1.75 4.16
CA ASP A 612 -6.54 1.40 2.81
C ASP A 612 -7.34 2.55 2.17
N THR A 613 -8.24 3.17 2.95
CA THR A 613 -9.03 4.32 2.50
C THR A 613 -8.14 5.53 2.21
N LEU A 614 -7.22 5.87 3.11
CA LEU A 614 -6.38 7.06 2.97
C LEU A 614 -5.41 6.95 1.80
N LEU A 615 -4.84 5.77 1.54
CA LEU A 615 -3.97 5.56 0.39
C LEU A 615 -4.71 5.75 -0.95
N GLU A 616 -5.95 5.27 -1.04
CA GLU A 616 -6.81 5.50 -2.21
C GLU A 616 -7.20 6.98 -2.36
N GLU A 617 -7.64 7.63 -1.27
CA GLU A 617 -8.02 9.04 -1.27
C GLU A 617 -6.85 9.97 -1.64
N LEU A 618 -5.62 9.57 -1.35
CA LEU A 618 -4.41 10.28 -1.74
C LEU A 618 -3.97 9.97 -3.19
N GLY A 619 -4.75 9.21 -3.96
CA GLY A 619 -4.50 8.92 -5.38
C GLY A 619 -3.82 7.58 -5.67
N GLY A 620 -3.48 6.80 -4.64
CA GLY A 620 -2.90 5.47 -4.81
C GLY A 620 -3.87 4.52 -5.51
N GLU A 621 -3.34 3.63 -6.35
CA GLU A 621 -4.15 2.63 -7.07
C GLU A 621 -4.04 1.26 -6.40
N ARG A 622 -5.19 0.74 -5.96
CA ARG A 622 -5.28 -0.52 -5.23
C ARG A 622 -5.05 -1.72 -6.16
N ILE A 623 -4.08 -2.58 -5.85
CA ILE A 623 -3.75 -3.82 -6.58
C ILE A 623 -4.80 -4.91 -6.30
N LEU A 624 -5.15 -5.08 -5.03
CA LEU A 624 -6.10 -6.07 -4.56
C LEU A 624 -6.87 -5.51 -3.37
N ARG A 625 -8.17 -5.83 -3.29
CA ARG A 625 -9.04 -5.49 -2.15
C ARG A 625 -8.37 -5.85 -0.81
N MET A 626 -8.57 -4.98 0.19
CA MET A 626 -8.08 -5.20 1.54
C MET A 626 -8.51 -6.59 2.07
N GLY A 627 -7.56 -7.35 2.61
CA GLY A 627 -7.84 -8.59 3.32
C GLY A 627 -8.04 -8.37 4.82
N GLU A 628 -8.85 -9.21 5.46
CA GLU A 628 -9.17 -9.14 6.90
C GLU A 628 -8.93 -10.50 7.57
N GLY A 629 -8.18 -10.50 8.67
CA GLY A 629 -7.89 -11.70 9.45
C GLY A 629 -8.46 -11.60 10.86
N ASP A 630 -9.50 -12.39 11.15
CA ASP A 630 -10.14 -12.46 12.46
C ASP A 630 -9.43 -13.44 13.41
N GLU A 631 -8.92 -12.94 14.53
CA GLU A 631 -8.26 -13.74 15.55
C GLU A 631 -9.13 -14.87 16.11
N LEU A 632 -10.46 -14.70 16.08
CA LEU A 632 -11.40 -15.70 16.58
C LEU A 632 -11.57 -16.88 15.62
N CYS A 633 -11.31 -16.69 14.33
CA CYS A 633 -11.56 -17.68 13.30
C CYS A 633 -10.71 -17.44 12.04
N GLY A 634 -9.78 -18.36 11.73
CA GLY A 634 -9.18 -18.44 10.39
C GLY A 634 -8.21 -17.30 10.02
N GLN A 635 -7.70 -16.52 10.99
CA GLN A 635 -6.78 -15.38 10.72
C GLN A 635 -5.60 -15.73 9.79
N GLU A 636 -4.93 -16.86 10.04
CA GLU A 636 -3.76 -17.30 9.25
C GLU A 636 -4.17 -17.77 7.84
N GLU A 637 -5.31 -18.44 7.72
CA GLU A 637 -5.84 -18.90 6.43
C GLU A 637 -6.24 -17.72 5.54
N SER A 638 -6.91 -16.71 6.12
CA SER A 638 -7.23 -15.45 5.43
C SER A 638 -5.96 -14.75 4.94
N PHE A 639 -4.91 -14.69 5.76
CA PHE A 639 -3.62 -14.12 5.37
C PHE A 639 -2.99 -14.88 4.20
N ARG A 640 -2.91 -16.22 4.28
CA ARG A 640 -2.32 -17.05 3.21
C ARG A 640 -3.08 -16.88 1.91
N THR A 641 -4.41 -16.84 1.96
CA THR A 641 -5.26 -16.65 0.78
C THR A 641 -5.02 -15.28 0.15
N TRP A 642 -5.01 -14.22 0.96
CA TRP A 642 -4.72 -12.86 0.51
C TRP A 642 -3.29 -12.75 -0.06
N ALA A 643 -2.28 -13.29 0.62
CA ALA A 643 -0.87 -13.25 0.21
C ALA A 643 -0.64 -13.89 -1.18
N LYS A 644 -1.28 -15.04 -1.45
CA LYS A 644 -1.23 -15.68 -2.78
C LYS A 644 -1.88 -14.81 -3.86
N LYS A 645 -3.07 -14.27 -3.57
CA LYS A 645 -3.83 -13.43 -4.52
C LYS A 645 -3.08 -12.13 -4.82
N VAL A 646 -2.55 -11.45 -3.80
CA VAL A 646 -1.86 -10.16 -3.97
C VAL A 646 -0.54 -10.33 -4.69
N PHE A 647 0.21 -11.42 -4.42
CA PHE A 647 1.42 -11.72 -5.16
C PHE A 647 1.16 -11.95 -6.64
N LYS A 648 0.13 -12.74 -6.98
CA LYS A 648 -0.27 -12.97 -8.37
C LYS A 648 -0.74 -11.68 -9.05
N ALA A 649 -1.61 -10.90 -8.38
CA ALA A 649 -2.10 -9.64 -8.89
C ALA A 649 -0.95 -8.64 -9.13
N ALA A 650 -0.02 -8.51 -8.19
CA ALA A 650 1.18 -7.68 -8.35
C ALA A 650 2.03 -8.16 -9.55
N CYS A 651 2.24 -9.48 -9.68
CA CYS A 651 2.99 -10.02 -10.82
C CYS A 651 2.36 -9.66 -12.17
N ASP A 652 1.03 -9.66 -12.25
CA ASP A 652 0.30 -9.32 -13.46
C ASP A 652 0.32 -7.80 -13.72
N VAL A 653 0.14 -6.99 -12.66
CA VAL A 653 0.18 -5.52 -12.72
C VAL A 653 1.54 -5.02 -13.23
N PHE A 654 2.63 -5.55 -12.68
CA PHE A 654 4.00 -5.19 -13.04
C PHE A 654 4.61 -6.05 -14.17
N CYS A 655 3.82 -6.96 -14.74
CA CYS A 655 4.20 -7.83 -15.87
C CYS A 655 5.46 -8.69 -15.61
N VAL A 656 5.65 -9.16 -14.38
CA VAL A 656 6.80 -9.99 -13.95
C VAL A 656 6.48 -11.51 -13.92
N GLY A 657 5.33 -11.94 -14.43
CA GLY A 657 4.73 -13.25 -14.14
C GLY A 657 5.13 -14.47 -14.97
N ASP A 658 5.74 -14.34 -16.16
CA ASP A 658 5.93 -15.51 -17.06
C ASP A 658 7.09 -16.44 -16.64
N ASP A 659 8.00 -15.98 -15.78
CA ASP A 659 9.20 -16.72 -15.32
C ASP A 659 9.22 -16.99 -13.81
N VAL A 660 8.20 -16.55 -13.07
CA VAL A 660 8.07 -16.77 -11.62
C VAL A 660 7.32 -18.08 -11.41
N ASN A 661 7.99 -19.07 -10.80
CA ASN A 661 7.31 -20.29 -10.40
C ASN A 661 6.36 -19.98 -9.23
N ILE A 662 5.10 -19.70 -9.55
CA ILE A 662 4.03 -19.39 -8.61
C ILE A 662 3.87 -20.50 -7.57
N GLU A 663 4.06 -21.78 -7.94
CA GLU A 663 4.01 -22.89 -6.99
C GLU A 663 5.17 -22.82 -5.99
N LYS A 664 6.39 -22.49 -6.44
CA LYS A 664 7.54 -22.33 -5.56
C LYS A 664 7.36 -21.13 -4.60
N ALA A 665 6.83 -20.01 -5.09
CA ALA A 665 6.50 -18.85 -4.25
C ALA A 665 5.33 -19.15 -3.29
N ASN A 666 4.35 -19.95 -3.72
CA ASN A 666 3.27 -20.39 -2.84
C ASN A 666 3.74 -21.42 -1.81
N ASN A 667 4.75 -22.23 -2.13
CA ASN A 667 5.35 -23.16 -1.19
C ASN A 667 6.20 -22.45 -0.14
N SER A 668 6.77 -21.26 -0.43
CA SER A 668 7.48 -20.48 0.58
C SER A 668 6.57 -19.90 1.66
N LEU A 669 5.25 -19.80 1.44
CA LEU A 669 4.27 -19.54 2.52
C LEU A 669 4.24 -20.64 3.59
N ILE A 670 4.65 -21.86 3.24
CA ILE A 670 4.60 -23.05 4.10
C ILE A 670 6.02 -23.43 4.57
N SER A 671 7.03 -23.31 3.71
CA SER A 671 8.42 -23.63 4.00
C SER A 671 9.35 -22.55 3.43
N ASN A 672 9.49 -21.41 4.13
CA ASN A 672 10.43 -20.34 3.76
C ASN A 672 11.86 -20.61 4.26
N ASP A 673 12.82 -19.75 3.91
CA ASP A 673 14.21 -19.84 4.38
C ASP A 673 14.35 -19.76 5.90
N ARG A 674 13.36 -19.22 6.63
CA ARG A 674 13.37 -19.20 8.11
C ARG A 674 12.70 -20.42 8.74
N SER A 675 12.16 -21.34 7.93
CA SER A 675 11.66 -22.61 8.43
C SER A 675 12.78 -23.40 9.09
N TRP A 676 12.49 -24.00 10.24
CA TRP A 676 13.48 -24.74 10.98
C TRP A 676 13.91 -25.99 10.21
N LYS A 677 15.23 -26.22 10.19
CA LYS A 677 15.86 -27.45 9.72
C LYS A 677 16.99 -27.80 10.68
N ARG A 678 17.18 -29.09 10.93
CA ARG A 678 18.21 -29.59 11.86
C ARG A 678 19.64 -29.16 11.50
N SER A 679 19.94 -29.01 10.20
CA SER A 679 21.26 -28.57 9.71
C SER A 679 21.46 -27.05 9.72
N LYS A 680 20.40 -26.26 9.95
CA LYS A 680 20.44 -24.80 9.78
C LYS A 680 20.63 -24.04 11.09
N PHE A 681 20.28 -24.65 12.23
CA PHE A 681 20.37 -24.01 13.54
C PHE A 681 21.23 -24.86 14.46
N ARG A 682 22.08 -24.21 15.27
CA ARG A 682 22.86 -24.88 16.30
C ARG A 682 22.92 -24.05 17.58
N LEU A 683 23.17 -24.72 18.70
CA LEU A 683 23.46 -24.09 19.98
C LEU A 683 24.97 -24.07 20.19
N THR A 684 25.51 -22.90 20.56
CA THR A 684 26.92 -22.75 20.95
C THR A 684 27.00 -22.17 22.35
N TYR A 685 28.01 -22.60 23.11
CA TYR A 685 28.23 -22.15 24.49
C TYR A 685 28.84 -20.75 24.51
N VAL A 686 28.46 -19.97 25.51
CA VAL A 686 28.92 -18.60 25.72
C VAL A 686 29.23 -18.37 27.19
N ALA A 687 30.19 -17.49 27.48
CA ALA A 687 30.63 -17.22 28.85
C ALA A 687 29.73 -16.21 29.58
N GLU A 688 29.05 -15.34 28.84
CA GLU A 688 28.31 -14.20 29.39
C GLU A 688 26.87 -14.17 28.87
N ALA A 689 25.95 -13.75 29.74
CA ALA A 689 24.55 -13.50 29.43
C ALA A 689 24.16 -12.11 29.97
N PRO A 690 23.32 -11.35 29.23
CA PRO A 690 22.84 -10.07 29.71
C PRO A 690 21.91 -10.26 30.91
N GLU A 691 21.77 -9.20 31.71
CA GLU A 691 20.73 -9.12 32.73
C GLU A 691 19.33 -9.24 32.08
N LEU A 692 18.35 -9.77 32.81
CA LEU A 692 17.00 -10.03 32.30
C LEU A 692 16.36 -8.79 31.63
N THR A 693 16.43 -7.63 32.29
CA THR A 693 15.89 -6.35 31.78
C THR A 693 16.57 -5.94 30.47
N GLN A 694 17.90 -6.05 30.39
CA GLN A 694 18.68 -5.76 29.18
C GLN A 694 18.37 -6.74 28.05
N GLY A 695 18.21 -8.03 28.37
CA GLY A 695 17.78 -9.06 27.44
C GLY A 695 16.39 -8.76 26.87
N LEU A 696 15.42 -8.43 27.72
CA LEU A 696 14.06 -8.04 27.30
C LEU A 696 14.07 -6.78 26.43
N TYR A 697 14.89 -5.78 26.76
CA TYR A 697 15.08 -4.60 25.90
C TYR A 697 15.61 -4.98 24.50
N SER A 698 16.61 -5.87 24.44
CA SER A 698 17.21 -6.27 23.16
C SER A 698 16.21 -6.95 22.22
N ILE A 699 15.25 -7.69 22.78
CA ILE A 699 14.22 -8.44 22.07
C ILE A 699 13.06 -7.52 21.65
N HIS A 700 12.47 -6.82 22.62
CA HIS A 700 11.24 -6.07 22.42
C HIS A 700 11.47 -4.64 21.91
N LYS A 701 12.73 -4.19 21.93
CA LYS A 701 13.13 -2.80 21.60
C LYS A 701 12.40 -1.74 22.44
N LYS A 702 11.88 -2.13 23.61
CA LYS A 702 11.24 -1.27 24.61
C LYS A 702 12.07 -1.27 25.88
N ARG A 703 12.43 -0.10 26.40
CA ARG A 703 13.25 -0.02 27.62
C ARG A 703 12.51 -0.66 28.78
N VAL A 704 13.14 -1.61 29.45
CA VAL A 704 12.58 -2.38 30.56
C VAL A 704 13.37 -2.09 31.82
N TYR A 705 12.67 -1.84 32.93
CA TYR A 705 13.25 -1.49 34.22
C TYR A 705 12.90 -2.53 35.28
N ALA A 706 13.73 -2.63 36.32
CA ALA A 706 13.56 -3.57 37.41
C ALA A 706 12.83 -2.91 38.59
N ALA A 707 11.50 -3.06 38.65
CA ALA A 707 10.75 -2.77 39.87
C ALA A 707 10.92 -3.92 40.89
N ARG A 708 10.57 -3.69 42.16
CA ARG A 708 10.60 -4.74 43.21
C ARG A 708 9.26 -4.88 43.90
N LEU A 709 8.85 -6.11 44.18
CA LEU A 709 7.62 -6.36 44.93
C LEU A 709 7.79 -5.96 46.41
N ILE A 710 6.98 -5.00 46.86
CA ILE A 710 6.90 -4.60 48.28
C ILE A 710 5.92 -5.53 49.02
N THR A 711 4.67 -5.60 48.57
CA THR A 711 3.62 -6.41 49.22
C THR A 711 2.58 -6.90 48.22
N ARG A 712 1.95 -8.03 48.59
CA ARG A 712 0.78 -8.62 47.91
C ARG A 712 -0.33 -8.87 48.92
N GLN A 713 -1.55 -8.49 48.60
CA GLN A 713 -2.73 -8.72 49.44
C GLN A 713 -3.93 -9.18 48.61
N ASN A 714 -4.75 -10.10 49.12
CA ASN A 714 -6.00 -10.48 48.45
C ASN A 714 -7.10 -9.47 48.79
N LEU A 715 -7.75 -8.91 47.78
CA LEU A 715 -8.84 -7.93 47.92
C LEU A 715 -10.22 -8.57 48.06
N GLN A 716 -10.33 -9.87 47.78
CA GLN A 716 -11.58 -10.61 47.93
C GLN A 716 -11.65 -11.34 49.27
N SER A 717 -12.87 -11.64 49.72
CA SER A 717 -13.09 -12.48 50.88
C SER A 717 -12.37 -13.83 50.73
N PRO A 718 -11.81 -14.40 51.82
CA PRO A 718 -11.29 -15.78 51.81
C PRO A 718 -12.31 -16.84 51.40
N LYS A 719 -13.62 -16.51 51.44
CA LYS A 719 -14.72 -17.37 50.99
C LYS A 719 -14.98 -17.32 49.48
N SER A 720 -14.27 -16.46 48.74
CA SER A 720 -14.40 -16.35 47.30
C SER A 720 -13.83 -17.58 46.59
N SER A 721 -14.50 -18.03 45.53
CA SER A 721 -13.95 -19.03 44.59
C SER A 721 -12.97 -18.44 43.57
N ARG A 722 -12.75 -17.12 43.63
CA ARG A 722 -11.82 -16.38 42.77
C ARG A 722 -10.84 -15.59 43.65
N SER A 723 -9.85 -14.97 43.01
CA SER A 723 -8.91 -14.08 43.70
C SER A 723 -8.62 -12.84 42.84
N THR A 724 -8.59 -11.68 43.50
CA THR A 724 -8.06 -10.43 42.95
C THR A 724 -7.03 -9.93 43.94
N ILE A 725 -5.81 -9.70 43.49
CA ILE A 725 -4.70 -9.26 44.34
C ILE A 725 -4.38 -7.79 44.11
N PHE A 726 -4.05 -7.12 45.21
CA PHE A 726 -3.41 -5.82 45.26
C PHE A 726 -1.90 -6.03 45.38
N LEU A 727 -1.15 -5.32 44.54
CA LEU A 727 0.31 -5.37 44.51
C LEU A 727 0.87 -3.97 44.69
N ARG A 728 1.92 -3.84 45.50
CA ARG A 728 2.74 -2.63 45.61
C ARG A 728 4.13 -2.91 45.09
N LEU A 729 4.57 -2.14 44.11
CA LEU A 729 5.88 -2.24 43.50
C LEU A 729 6.70 -0.99 43.79
N HIS A 730 7.95 -1.15 44.21
CA HIS A 730 8.90 -0.05 44.35
C HIS A 730 9.57 0.20 42.99
N THR A 731 9.63 1.46 42.54
CA THR A 731 10.25 1.85 41.27
C THR A 731 11.76 1.97 41.34
N ASN A 732 12.36 1.80 42.53
CA ASN A 732 13.80 1.91 42.78
C ASN A 732 14.41 3.25 42.30
N GLY A 733 13.61 4.32 42.28
CA GLY A 733 14.08 5.64 41.86
C GLY A 733 14.30 5.78 40.34
N HIS A 734 13.90 4.80 39.52
CA HIS A 734 13.94 4.91 38.07
C HIS A 734 13.00 6.03 37.61
N GLN A 735 13.56 7.08 37.00
CA GLN A 735 12.79 8.23 36.50
C GLN A 735 11.86 7.83 35.36
N GLU A 736 12.23 6.79 34.61
CA GLU A 736 11.49 6.29 33.46
C GLU A 736 10.27 5.46 33.83
N LEU A 737 10.09 5.16 35.12
CA LEU A 737 8.86 4.60 35.68
C LEU A 737 7.94 5.69 36.26
N GLN A 738 8.18 6.96 35.96
CA GLN A 738 7.20 8.01 36.21
C GLN A 738 5.95 7.79 35.36
N TYR A 739 4.79 8.09 35.93
CA TYR A 739 3.49 7.87 35.31
C TYR A 739 2.50 8.92 35.79
N LEU A 740 1.38 9.05 35.08
CA LEU A 740 0.21 9.82 35.50
C LEU A 740 -0.95 8.88 35.84
N PRO A 741 -1.88 9.30 36.73
CA PRO A 741 -3.12 8.58 36.96
C PRO A 741 -3.85 8.27 35.64
N GLY A 742 -4.11 6.99 35.39
CA GLY A 742 -4.69 6.49 34.13
C GLY A 742 -3.73 5.69 33.26
N ASP A 743 -2.42 5.85 33.44
CA ASP A 743 -1.39 5.09 32.70
C ASP A 743 -1.38 3.59 33.04
N HIS A 744 -0.73 2.81 32.19
CA HIS A 744 -0.58 1.37 32.36
C HIS A 744 0.87 0.99 32.69
N LEU A 745 1.02 -0.11 33.43
CA LEU A 745 2.30 -0.79 33.59
C LEU A 745 2.32 -2.05 32.73
N GLY A 746 3.25 -2.12 31.77
CA GLY A 746 3.58 -3.33 31.03
C GLY A 746 4.52 -4.20 31.84
N VAL A 747 4.10 -5.42 32.20
CA VAL A 747 4.86 -6.34 33.06
C VAL A 747 5.28 -7.58 32.29
N PHE A 748 6.56 -7.94 32.34
CA PHE A 748 7.09 -9.18 31.78
C PHE A 748 7.10 -10.30 32.83
N PRO A 749 6.31 -11.37 32.64
CA PRO A 749 6.23 -12.45 33.61
C PRO A 749 7.29 -13.54 33.40
N GLY A 750 7.42 -14.43 34.38
CA GLY A 750 8.05 -15.74 34.20
C GLY A 750 7.01 -16.86 34.09
N ASN A 751 7.18 -17.77 33.13
CA ASN A 751 6.42 -19.02 33.06
C ASN A 751 6.63 -19.87 34.32
N HIS A 752 5.67 -20.74 34.63
CA HIS A 752 5.73 -21.59 35.81
C HIS A 752 6.88 -22.60 35.70
N GLU A 753 7.73 -22.70 36.73
CA GLU A 753 8.93 -23.55 36.70
C GLU A 753 8.62 -25.01 36.44
N GLY A 754 7.56 -25.55 37.06
CA GLY A 754 7.08 -26.91 36.77
C GLY A 754 6.75 -27.16 35.29
N LEU A 755 6.18 -26.17 34.58
CA LEU A 755 5.88 -26.29 33.15
C LEU A 755 7.16 -26.17 32.30
N VAL A 756 8.08 -25.29 32.69
CA VAL A 756 9.38 -25.12 32.04
C VAL A 756 10.21 -26.40 32.15
N ASN A 757 10.29 -26.98 33.34
CA ASN A 757 11.02 -28.23 33.58
C ASN A 757 10.39 -29.39 32.80
N ALA A 758 9.06 -29.54 32.85
CA ALA A 758 8.36 -30.56 32.06
C ALA A 758 8.60 -30.42 30.55
N LEU A 759 8.75 -29.19 30.03
CA LEU A 759 9.11 -28.97 28.64
C LEU A 759 10.56 -29.39 28.36
N ILE A 760 11.51 -28.98 29.21
CA ILE A 760 12.94 -29.30 29.04
C ILE A 760 13.17 -30.81 29.09
N ASP A 761 12.53 -31.50 30.03
CA ASP A 761 12.62 -32.96 30.18
C ASP A 761 12.12 -33.72 28.93
N ARG A 762 11.32 -33.06 28.09
CA ARG A 762 10.74 -33.64 26.88
C ARG A 762 11.56 -33.38 25.61
N LEU A 763 12.62 -32.57 25.70
CA LEU A 763 13.51 -32.26 24.58
C LEU A 763 14.51 -33.38 24.31
N GLU A 764 14.86 -33.56 23.04
CA GLU A 764 15.78 -34.61 22.59
C GLU A 764 17.25 -34.27 22.89
N ASP A 765 17.63 -33.00 22.74
CA ASP A 765 19.02 -32.52 22.72
C ASP A 765 19.23 -31.33 23.67
N ALA A 766 18.51 -31.29 24.79
CA ALA A 766 18.59 -30.18 25.73
C ALA A 766 20.03 -30.01 26.26
N PRO A 767 20.64 -28.81 26.13
CA PRO A 767 21.82 -28.50 26.91
C PRO A 767 21.46 -28.54 28.41
N PRO A 768 22.43 -28.79 29.31
CA PRO A 768 22.18 -28.71 30.74
C PRO A 768 21.53 -27.37 31.11
N ALA A 769 20.48 -27.40 31.94
CA ALA A 769 19.64 -26.23 32.20
C ALA A 769 20.36 -25.02 32.80
N ASN A 770 21.58 -25.20 33.31
CA ASN A 770 22.45 -24.17 33.88
C ASN A 770 23.52 -23.64 32.92
N GLN A 771 23.66 -24.20 31.71
CA GLN A 771 24.66 -23.77 30.74
C GLN A 771 24.15 -22.61 29.89
N LEU A 772 25.02 -21.61 29.70
CA LEU A 772 24.73 -20.46 28.85
C LEU A 772 24.95 -20.84 27.39
N VAL A 773 23.93 -20.61 26.57
CA VAL A 773 23.95 -20.91 25.14
C VAL A 773 23.47 -19.70 24.33
N LYS A 774 23.91 -19.64 23.07
CA LYS A 774 23.32 -18.79 22.03
C LYS A 774 22.89 -19.64 20.85
N VAL A 775 21.96 -19.11 20.05
CA VAL A 775 21.50 -19.75 18.81
C VAL A 775 22.25 -19.15 17.64
N GLU A 776 22.86 -20.00 16.82
CA GLU A 776 23.46 -19.60 15.55
C GLU A 776 22.65 -20.17 14.38
N ILE A 777 22.55 -19.41 13.29
CA ILE A 777 21.90 -19.78 12.04
C ILE A 777 22.93 -19.87 10.92
N LEU A 778 22.79 -20.89 10.06
CA LEU A 778 23.59 -21.01 8.85
C LEU A 778 23.00 -20.12 7.76
N GLU A 779 23.68 -19.01 7.44
CA GLU A 779 23.36 -18.18 6.29
C GLU A 779 24.10 -18.70 5.05
N GLU A 780 23.35 -18.99 3.99
CA GLU A 780 23.89 -19.40 2.69
C GLU A 780 23.71 -18.24 1.71
N ARG A 781 24.81 -17.59 1.31
CA ARG A 781 24.78 -16.54 0.27
C ARG A 781 25.15 -17.14 -1.08
N ASN A 782 24.23 -17.02 -2.03
CA ASN A 782 24.50 -17.33 -3.43
C ASN A 782 25.39 -16.22 -4.02
N THR A 783 26.63 -16.57 -4.37
CA THR A 783 27.52 -15.67 -5.12
C THR A 783 27.26 -15.80 -6.63
N ALA A 784 27.81 -14.85 -7.42
CA ALA A 784 27.63 -14.79 -8.88
C ALA A 784 28.17 -16.03 -9.65
N LEU A 785 28.85 -16.97 -8.99
CA LEU A 785 29.44 -18.17 -9.59
C LEU A 785 28.51 -19.41 -9.60
N GLY A 786 27.22 -19.26 -9.29
CA GLY A 786 26.27 -20.38 -9.31
C GLY A 786 26.55 -21.45 -8.24
N LYS A 787 26.01 -22.67 -8.43
CA LYS A 787 25.98 -23.76 -7.43
C LYS A 787 27.36 -24.21 -6.89
N GLN A 788 28.48 -23.80 -7.49
CA GLN A 788 29.84 -24.06 -6.99
C GLN A 788 30.38 -23.00 -6.00
N GLY A 789 29.64 -21.91 -5.73
CA GLY A 789 30.12 -20.78 -4.91
C GLY A 789 29.19 -20.37 -3.77
N VAL A 790 28.49 -21.30 -3.11
CA VAL A 790 27.70 -20.97 -1.91
C VAL A 790 28.67 -20.71 -0.76
N ILE A 791 28.77 -19.46 -0.32
CA ILE A 791 29.47 -19.13 0.94
C ILE A 791 28.47 -19.35 2.05
N SER A 792 28.73 -20.36 2.89
CA SER A 792 27.94 -20.65 4.07
C SER A 792 28.71 -20.19 5.32
N ASN A 793 28.13 -19.27 6.10
CA ASN A 793 28.70 -18.83 7.36
C ASN A 793 27.65 -18.90 8.47
N TRP A 794 28.10 -19.29 9.66
CA TRP A 794 27.26 -19.24 10.85
C TRP A 794 27.21 -17.80 11.36
N THR A 795 26.00 -17.29 11.56
CA THR A 795 25.73 -15.97 12.13
C THR A 795 24.86 -16.12 13.38
N ASP A 796 24.91 -15.13 14.28
CA ASP A 796 24.11 -15.15 15.50
C ASP A 796 22.63 -14.88 15.18
N GLU A 797 21.74 -15.77 15.64
CA GLU A 797 20.29 -15.54 15.59
C GLU A 797 19.87 -14.72 16.82
N ASN A 798 19.81 -13.40 16.64
CA ASN A 798 19.57 -12.42 17.70
C ASN A 798 18.10 -12.36 18.20
N ARG A 799 17.29 -13.40 17.97
CA ARG A 799 15.90 -13.46 18.44
C ARG A 799 15.80 -13.63 19.96
N VAL A 800 16.66 -14.47 20.52
CA VAL A 800 16.76 -14.72 21.96
C VAL A 800 18.20 -14.40 22.36
N PRO A 801 18.43 -13.58 23.39
CA PRO A 801 19.77 -13.25 23.84
C PRO A 801 20.49 -14.49 24.40
N PRO A 802 21.83 -14.46 24.49
CA PRO A 802 22.60 -15.45 25.24
C PRO A 802 22.00 -15.71 26.61
N CYS A 803 21.56 -16.94 26.89
CA CYS A 803 20.95 -17.29 28.18
C CYS A 803 20.95 -18.81 28.39
N THR A 804 20.54 -19.26 29.57
CA THR A 804 20.24 -20.68 29.76
C THR A 804 18.94 -21.07 29.04
N ILE A 805 18.81 -22.32 28.63
CA ILE A 805 17.56 -22.83 28.04
C ILE A 805 16.36 -22.69 29.00
N PHE A 806 16.62 -22.79 30.31
CA PHE A 806 15.62 -22.52 31.34
C PHE A 806 15.14 -21.06 31.32
N GLN A 807 16.06 -20.09 31.27
CA GLN A 807 15.70 -18.67 31.15
C GLN A 807 14.96 -18.37 29.85
N ALA A 808 15.35 -19.02 28.74
CA ALA A 808 14.66 -18.88 27.46
C ALA A 808 13.18 -19.24 27.56
N PHE A 809 12.85 -20.43 28.06
CA PHE A 809 11.46 -20.86 28.22
C PHE A 809 10.75 -20.19 29.40
N LYS A 810 11.46 -19.70 30.41
CA LYS A 810 10.86 -19.01 31.54
C LYS A 810 10.48 -17.56 31.20
N TYR A 811 11.36 -16.81 30.54
CA TYR A 811 11.22 -15.35 30.42
C TYR A 811 11.09 -14.82 29.00
N TYR A 812 11.56 -15.55 27.98
CA TYR A 812 11.64 -15.02 26.62
C TYR A 812 10.65 -15.65 25.64
N LEU A 813 10.19 -16.89 25.89
CA LEU A 813 9.35 -17.65 24.97
C LEU A 813 7.98 -17.99 25.56
N ASP A 814 6.96 -17.96 24.71
CA ASP A 814 5.61 -18.40 25.04
C ASP A 814 5.47 -19.91 24.83
N ILE A 815 5.31 -20.63 25.94
CA ILE A 815 5.14 -22.09 25.98
C ILE A 815 3.69 -22.49 26.27
N THR A 816 2.78 -21.52 26.40
CA THR A 816 1.40 -21.73 26.86
C THR A 816 0.35 -21.48 25.79
N THR A 817 0.64 -20.61 24.81
CA THR A 817 -0.24 -20.38 23.67
C THR A 817 -0.27 -21.62 22.77
N PRO A 818 -1.46 -22.07 22.31
CA PRO A 818 -1.55 -23.22 21.40
C PRO A 818 -0.68 -23.06 20.15
N PRO A 819 0.01 -24.13 19.70
CA PRO A 819 0.89 -24.06 18.54
C PRO A 819 0.10 -23.77 17.26
N THR A 820 0.63 -22.93 16.39
CA THR A 820 -0.01 -22.61 15.11
C THR A 820 -0.07 -23.84 14.19
N PRO A 821 -0.99 -23.86 13.18
CA PRO A 821 -1.01 -24.90 12.16
C PRO A 821 0.35 -25.15 11.50
N LEU A 822 1.15 -24.09 11.28
CA LEU A 822 2.50 -24.20 10.74
C LEU A 822 3.45 -24.96 11.68
N LEU A 823 3.40 -24.68 12.98
CA LEU A 823 4.24 -25.35 13.97
C LEU A 823 3.82 -26.82 14.13
N LEU A 824 2.51 -27.12 14.08
CA LEU A 824 2.00 -28.50 14.06
C LEU A 824 2.49 -29.31 12.85
N GLN A 825 2.62 -28.67 11.67
CA GLN A 825 3.20 -29.32 10.49
C GLN A 825 4.68 -29.68 10.70
N GLN A 826 5.44 -28.83 11.39
CA GLN A 826 6.83 -29.15 11.77
C GLN A 826 6.89 -30.29 12.78
N PHE A 827 5.97 -30.33 13.77
CA PHE A 827 5.89 -31.44 14.73
C PHE A 827 5.54 -32.76 14.03
N ALA A 828 4.68 -32.74 13.01
CA ALA A 828 4.35 -33.93 12.23
C ALA A 828 5.57 -34.54 11.52
N LEU A 829 6.56 -33.74 11.13
CA LEU A 829 7.80 -34.23 10.50
C LEU A 829 8.73 -34.94 11.51
N LEU A 830 8.53 -34.68 12.80
CA LEU A 830 9.33 -35.19 13.90
C LEU A 830 8.66 -36.35 14.66
N ALA A 831 7.40 -36.67 14.34
CA ALA A 831 6.67 -37.79 14.90
C ALA A 831 7.15 -39.11 14.28
N THR A 832 7.59 -40.06 15.11
CA THR A 832 8.00 -41.39 14.68
C THR A 832 6.82 -42.37 14.50
N SER A 833 5.65 -42.06 15.08
CA SER A 833 4.41 -42.83 14.92
C SER A 833 3.60 -42.32 13.72
N ASP A 834 3.30 -43.19 12.75
CA ASP A 834 2.48 -42.84 11.59
C ASP A 834 1.06 -42.37 11.96
N LYS A 835 0.50 -42.91 13.05
CA LYS A 835 -0.83 -42.51 13.54
C LYS A 835 -0.81 -41.08 14.06
N GLU A 836 0.18 -40.73 14.88
CA GLU A 836 0.33 -39.38 15.45
C GLU A 836 0.70 -38.37 14.37
N LYS A 837 1.61 -38.73 13.45
CA LYS A 837 1.97 -37.92 12.29
C LYS A 837 0.75 -37.56 11.45
N LYS A 838 -0.09 -38.53 11.09
CA LYS A 838 -1.34 -38.29 10.36
C LYS A 838 -2.29 -37.40 11.16
N ARG A 839 -2.42 -37.60 12.47
CA ARG A 839 -3.28 -36.75 13.31
C ARG A 839 -2.78 -35.30 13.36
N LEU A 840 -1.48 -35.06 13.53
CA LEU A 840 -0.90 -33.72 13.48
C LEU A 840 -1.10 -33.04 12.11
N GLN A 841 -0.99 -33.79 11.01
CA GLN A 841 -1.29 -33.28 9.67
C GLN A 841 -2.78 -32.92 9.51
N VAL A 842 -3.69 -33.72 10.05
CA VAL A 842 -5.14 -33.42 10.06
C VAL A 842 -5.45 -32.22 10.94
N LEU A 843 -4.85 -32.12 12.13
CA LEU A 843 -5.02 -30.98 13.04
C LEU A 843 -4.52 -29.67 12.43
N SER A 844 -3.58 -29.70 11.48
CA SER A 844 -3.21 -28.50 10.73
C SER A 844 -4.34 -27.97 9.83
N LYS A 845 -5.42 -28.75 9.62
CA LYS A 845 -6.64 -28.40 8.89
C LYS A 845 -7.86 -28.27 9.81
N GLU A 846 -8.03 -29.18 10.77
CA GLU A 846 -9.09 -29.18 11.81
C GLU A 846 -8.63 -28.47 13.09
N TYR A 847 -7.96 -27.34 12.94
CA TYR A 847 -7.21 -26.70 14.03
C TYR A 847 -8.11 -26.04 15.09
N GLU A 848 -9.18 -25.34 14.65
CA GLU A 848 -9.94 -24.44 15.51
C GLU A 848 -10.68 -25.18 16.64
N GLU A 849 -11.33 -26.31 16.35
CA GLU A 849 -12.04 -27.08 17.38
C GLU A 849 -11.07 -27.61 18.45
N TRP A 850 -9.93 -28.16 18.03
CA TRP A 850 -8.91 -28.67 18.95
C TRP A 850 -8.30 -27.54 19.80
N LYS A 851 -7.95 -26.41 19.19
CA LYS A 851 -7.42 -25.22 19.86
C LYS A 851 -8.40 -24.69 20.90
N TRP A 852 -9.67 -24.45 20.55
CA TRP A 852 -10.61 -23.80 21.47
C TRP A 852 -11.13 -24.76 22.56
N SER A 853 -11.32 -26.04 22.23
CA SER A 853 -11.78 -27.04 23.22
C SER A 853 -10.70 -27.37 24.25
N LYS A 854 -9.48 -27.67 23.78
CA LYS A 854 -8.38 -28.10 24.66
C LYS A 854 -7.52 -26.96 25.18
N ASN A 855 -7.39 -25.87 24.42
CA ASN A 855 -6.43 -24.80 24.64
C ASN A 855 -5.05 -25.31 25.08
N PRO A 856 -4.41 -26.22 24.32
CA PRO A 856 -3.28 -26.98 24.83
C PRO A 856 -2.00 -26.13 24.89
N THR A 857 -1.25 -26.26 25.98
CA THR A 857 0.13 -25.76 26.12
C THR A 857 1.09 -26.60 25.28
N ILE A 858 2.31 -26.12 25.04
CA ILE A 858 3.32 -26.88 24.27
C ILE A 858 3.62 -28.24 24.94
N VAL A 859 3.66 -28.27 26.28
CA VAL A 859 3.88 -29.51 27.04
C VAL A 859 2.75 -30.51 26.80
N GLU A 860 1.48 -30.08 26.94
CA GLU A 860 0.32 -30.95 26.70
C GLU A 860 0.27 -31.49 25.27
N VAL A 861 0.78 -30.73 24.28
CA VAL A 861 0.90 -31.22 22.89
C VAL A 861 1.94 -32.33 22.79
N LEU A 862 3.10 -32.19 23.44
CA LEU A 862 4.15 -33.22 23.42
C LEU A 862 3.81 -34.45 24.27
N GLU A 863 2.89 -34.31 25.23
CA GLU A 863 2.28 -35.41 25.97
C GLU A 863 1.17 -36.10 25.16
N GLU A 864 0.34 -35.35 24.41
CA GLU A 864 -0.67 -35.91 23.51
C GLU A 864 -0.03 -36.65 22.32
N PHE A 865 1.15 -36.20 21.88
CA PHE A 865 1.92 -36.80 20.78
C PHE A 865 3.33 -37.23 21.25
N PRO A 866 3.43 -38.31 22.04
CA PRO A 866 4.68 -38.75 22.66
C PRO A 866 5.75 -39.20 21.65
N SER A 867 5.37 -39.56 20.42
CA SER A 867 6.34 -39.98 19.39
C SER A 867 7.12 -38.83 18.75
N VAL A 868 6.74 -37.57 19.04
CA VAL A 868 7.45 -36.39 18.55
C VAL A 868 8.82 -36.28 19.24
N GLN A 869 9.88 -36.36 18.45
CA GLN A 869 11.25 -36.10 18.89
C GLN A 869 11.50 -34.59 18.79
N MET A 870 11.59 -33.89 19.92
CA MET A 870 11.55 -32.42 19.95
C MET A 870 12.94 -31.79 20.13
N PRO A 871 13.52 -31.15 19.09
CA PRO A 871 14.81 -30.49 19.20
C PRO A 871 14.69 -29.12 19.87
N SER A 872 15.66 -28.79 20.70
CA SER A 872 15.74 -27.53 21.46
C SER A 872 15.76 -26.32 20.53
N THR A 873 16.52 -26.39 19.43
CA THR A 873 16.64 -25.31 18.45
C THR A 873 15.33 -25.01 17.71
N LEU A 874 14.43 -26.00 17.57
CA LEU A 874 13.12 -25.78 16.98
C LEU A 874 12.32 -24.83 17.85
N LEU A 875 12.17 -25.16 19.14
CA LEU A 875 11.37 -24.35 20.04
C LEU A 875 11.99 -22.96 20.26
N LEU A 876 13.32 -22.88 20.42
CA LEU A 876 14.02 -21.60 20.62
C LEU A 876 13.88 -20.63 19.44
N THR A 877 13.66 -21.14 18.22
CA THR A 877 13.56 -20.30 17.01
C THR A 877 12.14 -20.07 16.54
N GLN A 878 11.23 -21.02 16.80
CA GLN A 878 9.86 -20.99 16.26
C GLN A 878 8.81 -20.56 17.30
N LEU A 879 9.02 -20.77 18.60
CA LEU A 879 8.02 -20.34 19.59
C LEU A 879 7.88 -18.82 19.63
N PRO A 880 6.66 -18.27 19.76
CA PRO A 880 6.44 -16.84 19.93
C PRO A 880 7.21 -16.30 21.13
N LEU A 881 7.58 -15.02 21.08
CA LEU A 881 8.18 -14.33 22.21
C LEU A 881 7.14 -14.11 23.31
N LEU A 882 7.54 -14.25 24.57
CA LEU A 882 6.69 -14.01 25.73
C LEU A 882 6.35 -12.52 25.84
N GLN A 883 5.08 -12.18 25.63
CA GLN A 883 4.63 -10.78 25.62
C GLN A 883 4.45 -10.21 27.04
N PRO A 884 4.67 -8.89 27.24
CA PRO A 884 4.29 -8.24 28.48
C PRO A 884 2.76 -8.19 28.62
N ARG A 885 2.26 -8.16 29.86
CA ARG A 885 0.84 -7.94 30.16
C ARG A 885 0.66 -6.55 30.76
N TYR A 886 -0.33 -5.82 30.26
CA TYR A 886 -0.64 -4.47 30.72
C TYR A 886 -1.62 -4.51 31.89
N TYR A 887 -1.37 -3.65 32.89
CA TYR A 887 -2.22 -3.43 34.04
C TYR A 887 -2.40 -1.93 34.28
N SER A 888 -3.63 -1.45 34.42
CA SER A 888 -3.89 -0.04 34.76
C SER A 888 -3.34 0.26 36.15
N ILE A 889 -2.55 1.33 36.26
CA ILE A 889 -1.91 1.72 37.51
C ILE A 889 -2.98 2.19 38.50
N SER A 890 -2.95 1.61 39.70
CA SER A 890 -3.95 1.77 40.75
C SER A 890 -3.47 2.67 41.90
N SER A 891 -2.49 3.54 41.66
CA SER A 891 -1.92 4.49 42.64
C SER A 891 -1.80 5.89 42.05
N SER A 892 -1.88 6.91 42.90
CA SER A 892 -1.43 8.26 42.54
C SER A 892 0.09 8.39 42.81
N PRO A 893 0.88 8.91 41.86
CA PRO A 893 2.32 9.10 42.03
C PRO A 893 2.64 10.20 43.07
N GLU A 894 1.71 11.12 43.31
CA GLU A 894 1.87 12.16 44.34
C GLU A 894 1.58 11.63 45.75
N MET A 895 0.60 10.74 45.87
CA MET A 895 0.28 10.10 47.15
C MET A 895 1.28 9.00 47.53
N TYR A 896 1.82 8.28 46.54
CA TYR A 896 2.82 7.22 46.75
C TYR A 896 4.05 7.45 45.85
N PRO A 897 4.92 8.42 46.19
CA PRO A 897 6.14 8.67 45.42
C PRO A 897 7.04 7.43 45.40
N GLY A 898 7.53 7.06 44.21
CA GLY A 898 8.40 5.90 44.05
C GLY A 898 7.68 4.53 44.10
N GLU A 899 6.34 4.51 44.14
CA GLU A 899 5.57 3.26 44.11
C GLU A 899 4.59 3.20 42.92
N VAL A 900 4.35 1.97 42.45
CA VAL A 900 3.32 1.63 41.48
C VAL A 900 2.44 0.53 42.06
N HIS A 901 1.13 0.78 42.12
CA HIS A 901 0.18 -0.21 42.59
C HIS A 901 -0.59 -0.85 41.44
N LEU A 902 -0.89 -2.14 41.55
CA LEU A 902 -1.69 -2.86 40.55
C LEU A 902 -2.87 -3.59 41.20
N THR A 903 -3.99 -3.68 40.46
CA THR A 903 -5.17 -4.46 40.82
C THR A 903 -5.33 -5.62 39.84
N VAL A 904 -4.97 -6.84 40.23
CA VAL A 904 -4.80 -7.98 39.31
C VAL A 904 -5.80 -9.08 39.61
N ALA A 905 -6.66 -9.42 38.65
CA ALA A 905 -7.48 -10.64 38.73
C ALA A 905 -6.60 -11.87 38.45
N VAL A 906 -6.60 -12.84 39.37
CA VAL A 906 -5.87 -14.10 39.19
C VAL A 906 -6.65 -14.98 38.24
N VAL A 907 -6.11 -15.21 37.04
CA VAL A 907 -6.78 -15.97 35.99
C VAL A 907 -6.49 -17.45 36.18
N SER A 908 -7.54 -18.25 36.34
CA SER A 908 -7.50 -19.70 36.43
C SER A 908 -8.79 -20.25 35.87
N TYR A 909 -8.71 -21.25 34.99
CA TYR A 909 -9.86 -21.90 34.38
C TYR A 909 -9.57 -23.38 34.10
N ARG A 910 -10.60 -24.19 33.93
CA ARG A 910 -10.47 -25.57 33.47
C ARG A 910 -10.71 -25.62 31.96
N THR A 911 -9.88 -26.37 31.23
CA THR A 911 -10.07 -26.59 29.79
C THR A 911 -11.23 -27.57 29.55
N ARG A 912 -11.59 -27.86 28.29
CA ARG A 912 -12.66 -28.81 27.91
C ARG A 912 -13.97 -28.53 28.66
N ASP A 913 -14.41 -27.28 28.61
CA ASP A 913 -15.69 -26.83 29.17
C ASP A 913 -15.87 -27.07 30.67
N GLY A 914 -14.77 -27.17 31.42
CA GLY A 914 -14.79 -27.40 32.86
C GLY A 914 -14.32 -28.79 33.28
N GLU A 915 -14.21 -29.73 32.34
CA GLU A 915 -13.85 -31.13 32.62
C GLU A 915 -12.33 -31.39 32.54
N GLY A 916 -11.58 -30.47 31.93
CA GLY A 916 -10.14 -30.59 31.72
C GLY A 916 -9.26 -30.15 32.90
N PRO A 917 -7.92 -30.24 32.72
CA PRO A 917 -6.95 -29.72 33.68
C PRO A 917 -7.10 -28.20 33.88
N ILE A 918 -6.59 -27.71 35.01
CA ILE A 918 -6.58 -26.29 35.33
C ILE A 918 -5.44 -25.61 34.58
N HIS A 919 -5.76 -24.56 33.84
CA HIS A 919 -4.83 -23.64 33.22
C HIS A 919 -4.79 -22.32 34.01
N HIS A 920 -3.59 -21.80 34.18
CA HIS A 920 -3.34 -20.55 34.89
C HIS A 920 -2.87 -19.47 33.91
N GLY A 921 -3.38 -18.24 34.07
CA GLY A 921 -2.85 -17.10 33.33
C GLY A 921 -1.40 -16.84 33.72
N VAL A 922 -0.51 -16.72 32.73
CA VAL A 922 0.95 -16.62 32.95
C VAL A 922 1.29 -15.49 33.91
N CYS A 923 0.96 -14.24 33.55
CA CYS A 923 1.36 -13.08 34.34
C CYS A 923 0.62 -12.96 35.68
N SER A 924 -0.70 -13.18 35.69
CA SER A 924 -1.48 -13.02 36.92
C SER A 924 -1.14 -14.09 37.97
N SER A 925 -0.83 -15.31 37.53
CA SER A 925 -0.39 -16.36 38.44
C SER A 925 1.07 -16.20 38.87
N TRP A 926 1.94 -15.67 38.01
CA TRP A 926 3.31 -15.29 38.37
C TRP A 926 3.33 -14.20 39.45
N LEU A 927 2.60 -13.09 39.24
CA LEU A 927 2.45 -12.03 40.24
C LEU A 927 1.85 -12.52 41.57
N ASN A 928 1.02 -13.57 41.53
CA ASN A 928 0.45 -14.19 42.72
C ASN A 928 1.41 -15.14 43.46
N ARG A 929 2.60 -15.43 42.92
CA ARG A 929 3.58 -16.36 43.51
C ARG A 929 4.94 -15.77 43.81
N ILE A 930 5.35 -14.73 43.09
CA ILE A 930 6.63 -14.04 43.35
C ILE A 930 6.76 -13.62 44.82
N GLN A 931 8.00 -13.62 45.30
CA GLN A 931 8.35 -13.28 46.68
C GLN A 931 8.59 -11.77 46.84
N THR A 932 8.54 -11.29 48.07
CA THR A 932 8.96 -9.91 48.39
C THR A 932 10.40 -9.69 47.95
N ASP A 933 10.70 -8.47 47.50
CA ASP A 933 11.97 -8.06 46.89
C ASP A 933 12.35 -8.73 45.57
N GLU A 934 11.54 -9.66 45.03
CA GLU A 934 11.78 -10.22 43.71
C GLU A 934 11.64 -9.14 42.61
N VAL A 935 12.48 -9.24 41.58
CA VAL A 935 12.50 -8.30 40.46
C VAL A 935 11.26 -8.49 39.60
N VAL A 936 10.61 -7.38 39.28
CA VAL A 936 9.48 -7.29 38.36
C VAL A 936 9.91 -6.45 37.15
N PRO A 937 10.29 -7.08 36.02
CA PRO A 937 10.67 -6.36 34.82
C PRO A 937 9.43 -5.69 34.21
N CYS A 938 9.45 -4.37 34.11
CA CYS A 938 8.30 -3.59 33.67
C CYS A 938 8.67 -2.29 32.95
N PHE A 939 7.68 -1.66 32.34
CA PHE A 939 7.77 -0.32 31.77
C PHE A 939 6.41 0.38 31.85
N VAL A 940 6.41 1.72 31.88
CA VAL A 940 5.18 2.51 31.85
C VAL A 940 4.77 2.74 30.40
N ARG A 941 3.48 2.57 30.10
CA ARG A 941 2.84 2.98 28.85
C ARG A 941 1.84 4.09 29.18
N GLY A 942 2.07 5.26 28.59
CA GLY A 942 1.17 6.39 28.75
C GLY A 942 -0.20 6.14 28.14
N ALA A 943 -1.25 6.63 28.81
CA ALA A 943 -2.64 6.54 28.37
C ALA A 943 -3.28 7.95 28.31
N PRO A 944 -2.82 8.84 27.41
CA PRO A 944 -3.27 10.24 27.37
C PRO A 944 -4.78 10.38 27.15
N GLY A 945 -5.39 9.42 26.43
CA GLY A 945 -6.84 9.36 26.24
C GLY A 945 -7.63 8.94 27.48
N PHE A 946 -6.97 8.62 28.60
CA PHE A 946 -7.57 8.13 29.83
C PHE A 946 -7.02 8.84 31.09
N HIS A 947 -6.52 10.07 30.96
CA HIS A 947 -6.12 10.91 32.10
C HIS A 947 -7.29 11.70 32.68
N LEU A 948 -7.15 12.16 33.94
CA LEU A 948 -8.09 13.12 34.54
C LEU A 948 -8.17 14.42 33.73
N PRO A 949 -9.31 15.14 33.75
CA PRO A 949 -9.43 16.41 33.04
C PRO A 949 -8.48 17.45 33.64
N GLN A 950 -7.92 18.30 32.78
CA GLN A 950 -7.05 19.41 33.22
C GLN A 950 -7.80 20.38 34.13
N ASP A 951 -9.08 20.65 33.84
CA ASP A 951 -9.95 21.43 34.71
C ASP A 951 -10.49 20.54 35.86
N PRO A 952 -10.13 20.79 37.13
CA PRO A 952 -10.66 20.03 38.26
C PRO A 952 -12.14 20.32 38.56
N GLN A 953 -12.76 21.35 37.97
CA GLN A 953 -14.14 21.77 38.24
C GLN A 953 -15.19 21.04 37.39
N VAL A 954 -14.80 20.29 36.36
CA VAL A 954 -15.76 19.52 35.55
C VAL A 954 -16.12 18.18 36.20
N PRO A 955 -17.39 17.74 36.13
CA PRO A 955 -17.83 16.50 36.76
C PRO A 955 -17.30 15.27 36.02
N CYS A 956 -16.83 14.26 36.75
CA CYS A 956 -16.38 12.98 36.20
C CYS A 956 -17.28 11.83 36.65
N ILE A 957 -17.68 10.96 35.71
CA ILE A 957 -18.43 9.72 35.97
C ILE A 957 -17.55 8.53 35.63
N LEU A 958 -17.19 7.74 36.64
CA LEU A 958 -16.26 6.63 36.55
C LEU A 958 -17.03 5.30 36.56
N ILE A 959 -16.93 4.51 35.50
CA ILE A 959 -17.70 3.27 35.29
C ILE A 959 -16.73 2.12 35.06
N GLY A 960 -16.71 1.14 35.96
CA GLY A 960 -15.79 0.01 35.83
C GLY A 960 -16.13 -1.13 36.77
N PRO A 961 -16.65 -2.27 36.29
CA PRO A 961 -16.86 -3.45 37.11
C PRO A 961 -15.58 -4.27 37.31
N GLY A 962 -15.49 -4.98 38.44
CA GLY A 962 -14.38 -5.86 38.77
C GLY A 962 -13.04 -5.12 38.75
N THR A 963 -12.04 -5.63 38.02
CA THR A 963 -10.74 -4.96 37.88
C THR A 963 -10.78 -3.69 37.05
N GLY A 964 -11.90 -3.36 36.38
CA GLY A 964 -12.09 -2.06 35.74
C GLY A 964 -12.05 -0.88 36.72
N ILE A 965 -12.08 -1.12 38.03
CA ILE A 965 -11.88 -0.08 39.05
C ILE A 965 -10.41 0.35 39.19
N ALA A 966 -9.46 -0.41 38.62
CA ALA A 966 -8.02 -0.21 38.79
C ALA A 966 -7.55 1.23 38.54
N PRO A 967 -7.77 1.85 37.36
CA PRO A 967 -7.33 3.22 37.12
C PRO A 967 -8.06 4.22 38.00
N PHE A 968 -9.33 3.97 38.35
CA PHE A 968 -10.10 4.88 39.20
C PHE A 968 -9.54 4.99 40.61
N ARG A 969 -8.84 3.94 41.09
CA ARG A 969 -8.10 4.02 42.35
C ARG A 969 -7.03 5.11 42.32
N SER A 970 -6.29 5.22 41.22
CA SER A 970 -5.34 6.32 41.04
C SER A 970 -6.05 7.68 40.99
N PHE A 971 -7.23 7.76 40.34
CA PHE A 971 -7.98 9.00 40.21
C PHE A 971 -8.48 9.52 41.56
N TRP A 972 -9.12 8.67 42.38
CA TRP A 972 -9.63 9.12 43.67
C TRP A 972 -8.51 9.42 44.66
N GLN A 973 -7.38 8.70 44.58
CA GLN A 973 -6.19 9.01 45.37
C GLN A 973 -5.59 10.35 44.95
N GLN A 974 -5.53 10.64 43.65
CA GLN A 974 -5.05 11.93 43.15
C GLN A 974 -5.95 13.08 43.62
N ARG A 975 -7.28 12.94 43.48
CA ARG A 975 -8.24 13.95 43.99
C ARG A 975 -8.16 14.11 45.51
N LEU A 976 -7.97 13.03 46.24
CA LEU A 976 -7.80 13.09 47.69
C LEU A 976 -6.53 13.86 48.08
N PHE A 977 -5.41 13.60 47.39
CA PHE A 977 -4.17 14.34 47.59
C PHE A 977 -4.33 15.83 47.28
N GLU A 978 -4.98 16.17 46.16
CA GLU A 978 -5.29 17.55 45.76
C GLU A 978 -6.12 18.31 46.81
N ILE A 979 -7.13 17.66 47.40
CA ILE A 979 -7.96 18.23 48.46
C ILE A 979 -7.15 18.45 49.74
N GLN A 980 -6.40 17.43 50.18
CA GLN A 980 -5.74 17.45 51.48
C GLN A 980 -4.44 18.26 51.50
N HIS A 981 -3.68 18.27 50.41
CA HIS A 981 -2.31 18.83 50.37
C HIS A 981 -2.16 20.03 49.43
N LYS A 982 -2.97 20.13 48.36
CA LYS A 982 -2.92 21.29 47.43
C LYS A 982 -4.00 22.33 47.68
N GLY A 983 -4.95 22.07 48.61
CA GLY A 983 -6.05 22.97 48.92
C GLY A 983 -7.03 23.19 47.77
N LEU A 984 -7.01 22.33 46.75
CA LEU A 984 -7.92 22.40 45.62
C LEU A 984 -9.32 21.90 46.03
N LYS A 985 -10.35 22.49 45.45
CA LYS A 985 -11.75 22.07 45.63
C LYS A 985 -12.30 21.52 44.31
N PRO A 986 -11.89 20.32 43.86
CA PRO A 986 -12.37 19.74 42.62
C PRO A 986 -13.86 19.41 42.71
N CYS A 987 -14.52 19.30 41.56
CA CYS A 987 -15.90 18.82 41.49
C CYS A 987 -15.95 17.34 41.93
N PRO A 988 -16.79 16.97 42.92
CA PRO A 988 -16.87 15.59 43.39
C PRO A 988 -17.32 14.62 42.28
N MET A 989 -16.63 13.49 42.16
CA MET A 989 -16.85 12.49 41.11
C MET A 989 -18.01 11.54 41.46
N VAL A 990 -18.48 10.76 40.48
CA VAL A 990 -19.43 9.66 40.71
C VAL A 990 -18.76 8.34 40.32
N LEU A 991 -18.82 7.33 41.20
CA LEU A 991 -18.35 5.98 40.89
C LEU A 991 -19.53 5.04 40.64
N VAL A 992 -19.51 4.33 39.53
CA VAL A 992 -20.44 3.25 39.17
C VAL A 992 -19.65 1.94 39.08
N PHE A 993 -19.57 1.24 40.20
CA PHE A 993 -18.86 -0.03 40.33
C PHE A 993 -19.79 -1.22 40.10
N GLY A 994 -19.22 -2.38 39.76
CA GLY A 994 -19.99 -3.62 39.63
C GLY A 994 -19.18 -4.85 40.06
N CYS A 995 -19.81 -5.75 40.82
CA CYS A 995 -19.22 -7.01 41.26
C CYS A 995 -20.27 -8.13 41.35
N ARG A 996 -19.91 -9.31 41.87
CA ARG A 996 -20.86 -10.43 41.99
C ARG A 996 -21.67 -10.32 43.26
N GLN A 997 -21.02 -10.16 44.40
CA GLN A 997 -21.63 -10.16 45.74
C GLN A 997 -20.97 -9.16 46.68
N SER A 998 -21.81 -8.45 47.42
CA SER A 998 -21.45 -7.34 48.30
C SER A 998 -20.43 -7.66 49.40
N ARG A 999 -20.37 -8.92 49.85
CA ARG A 999 -19.48 -9.40 50.93
C ARG A 999 -18.30 -10.23 50.43
N ILE A 1000 -18.21 -10.49 49.12
CA ILE A 1000 -17.20 -11.40 48.55
C ILE A 1000 -16.19 -10.67 47.68
N ASP A 1001 -16.65 -9.91 46.68
CA ASP A 1001 -15.79 -9.32 45.65
C ASP A 1001 -15.99 -7.81 45.45
N HIS A 1002 -16.52 -7.12 46.47
CA HIS A 1002 -16.56 -5.66 46.54
C HIS A 1002 -15.19 -5.10 46.96
N ILE A 1003 -14.22 -5.18 46.06
CA ILE A 1003 -12.84 -4.71 46.29
C ILE A 1003 -12.79 -3.19 46.56
N TYR A 1004 -11.90 -2.76 47.45
CA TYR A 1004 -11.72 -1.34 47.85
C TYR A 1004 -12.96 -0.65 48.42
N LYS A 1005 -13.91 -1.40 49.00
CA LYS A 1005 -15.15 -0.85 49.56
C LYS A 1005 -14.89 0.18 50.67
N GLU A 1006 -14.00 -0.13 51.60
CA GLU A 1006 -13.65 0.77 52.70
C GLU A 1006 -12.92 2.02 52.18
N GLU A 1007 -12.00 1.85 51.22
CA GLU A 1007 -11.25 2.97 50.63
C GLU A 1007 -12.17 3.95 49.88
N THR A 1008 -13.11 3.44 49.07
CA THR A 1008 -14.05 4.29 48.32
C THR A 1008 -15.03 4.99 49.25
N LEU A 1009 -15.50 4.31 50.32
CA LEU A 1009 -16.34 4.94 51.35
C LEU A 1009 -15.59 6.06 52.07
N PHE A 1010 -14.32 5.84 52.43
CA PHE A 1010 -13.47 6.88 53.01
C PHE A 1010 -13.30 8.06 52.06
N ALA A 1011 -12.99 7.81 50.78
CA ALA A 1011 -12.88 8.87 49.77
C ALA A 1011 -14.18 9.69 49.62
N LYS A 1012 -15.36 9.06 49.75
CA LYS A 1012 -16.66 9.76 49.79
C LYS A 1012 -16.74 10.70 51.01
N THR A 1013 -16.36 10.24 52.20
CA THR A 1013 -16.38 11.10 53.41
C THR A 1013 -15.44 12.30 53.33
N GLN A 1014 -14.37 12.19 52.53
CA GLN A 1014 -13.41 13.27 52.28
C GLN A 1014 -13.82 14.20 51.12
N GLY A 1015 -15.01 14.02 50.53
CA GLY A 1015 -15.54 14.87 49.47
C GLY A 1015 -15.03 14.56 48.06
N VAL A 1016 -14.26 13.49 47.86
CA VAL A 1016 -13.78 13.07 46.53
C VAL A 1016 -14.92 12.56 45.66
N PHE A 1017 -15.84 11.79 46.26
CA PHE A 1017 -17.02 11.26 45.60
C PHE A 1017 -18.29 11.94 46.09
N ARG A 1018 -19.16 12.33 45.17
CA ARG A 1018 -20.54 12.73 45.47
C ARG A 1018 -21.35 11.50 45.87
N GLU A 1019 -21.31 10.47 45.04
CA GLU A 1019 -22.08 9.25 45.23
C GLU A 1019 -21.31 8.01 44.75
N LEU A 1020 -21.61 6.88 45.39
CA LEU A 1020 -21.07 5.57 45.08
C LEU A 1020 -22.23 4.63 44.74
N TYR A 1021 -22.24 4.13 43.50
CA TYR A 1021 -23.22 3.17 43.03
C TYR A 1021 -22.57 1.82 42.81
N THR A 1022 -23.27 0.74 43.15
CA THR A 1022 -22.77 -0.63 42.95
C THR A 1022 -23.83 -1.54 42.35
N ALA A 1023 -23.48 -2.18 41.24
CA ALA A 1023 -24.28 -3.24 40.63
C ALA A 1023 -23.82 -4.61 41.13
N TYR A 1024 -24.75 -5.43 41.65
CA TYR A 1024 -24.47 -6.80 42.07
C TYR A 1024 -25.10 -7.79 41.09
N SER A 1025 -24.27 -8.64 40.50
CA SER A 1025 -24.70 -9.56 39.44
C SER A 1025 -25.08 -10.96 39.92
N ARG A 1026 -24.77 -11.31 41.17
CA ARG A 1026 -25.02 -12.64 41.77
C ARG A 1026 -25.34 -12.57 43.27
N GLU A 1027 -25.91 -11.45 43.72
CA GLU A 1027 -26.38 -11.35 45.11
C GLU A 1027 -27.58 -12.29 45.30
N PRO A 1028 -27.57 -13.15 46.34
CA PRO A 1028 -28.74 -13.94 46.67
C PRO A 1028 -29.97 -13.04 46.85
N ASP A 1029 -31.13 -13.50 46.38
CA ASP A 1029 -32.44 -12.85 46.58
C ASP A 1029 -32.58 -11.45 45.95
N LYS A 1030 -31.68 -11.04 45.04
CA LYS A 1030 -31.80 -9.81 44.24
C LYS A 1030 -31.70 -10.10 42.75
N PRO A 1031 -32.37 -9.30 41.90
CA PRO A 1031 -32.19 -9.41 40.46
C PRO A 1031 -30.75 -9.08 40.08
N LYS A 1032 -30.26 -9.77 39.05
CA LYS A 1032 -28.95 -9.52 38.45
C LYS A 1032 -28.92 -8.10 37.87
N LYS A 1033 -27.99 -7.28 38.37
CA LYS A 1033 -27.75 -5.94 37.84
C LYS A 1033 -26.31 -5.79 37.34
N TYR A 1034 -26.14 -5.01 36.28
CA TYR A 1034 -24.86 -4.52 35.79
C TYR A 1034 -24.77 -2.99 35.86
N VAL A 1035 -23.60 -2.45 35.51
CA VAL A 1035 -23.34 -1.01 35.55
C VAL A 1035 -24.23 -0.23 34.58
N GLN A 1036 -24.56 -0.80 33.41
CA GLN A 1036 -25.49 -0.18 32.47
C GLN A 1036 -26.92 -0.06 33.02
N ASP A 1037 -27.37 -1.03 33.84
CA ASP A 1037 -28.69 -0.96 34.47
C ASP A 1037 -28.72 0.17 35.50
N VAL A 1038 -27.65 0.33 36.28
CA VAL A 1038 -27.51 1.45 37.24
C VAL A 1038 -27.49 2.80 36.52
N LEU A 1039 -26.79 2.91 35.39
CA LEU A 1039 -26.76 4.14 34.60
C LEU A 1039 -28.16 4.53 34.13
N GLN A 1040 -28.93 3.57 33.61
CA GLN A 1040 -30.26 3.81 33.08
C GLN A 1040 -31.31 4.06 34.19
N GLU A 1041 -31.29 3.27 35.26
CA GLU A 1041 -32.31 3.30 36.30
C GLU A 1041 -32.11 4.44 37.31
N GLN A 1042 -30.87 4.77 37.66
CA GLN A 1042 -30.56 5.66 38.79
C GLN A 1042 -29.86 6.95 38.38
N LEU A 1043 -29.15 6.96 37.25
CA LEU A 1043 -28.26 8.06 36.88
C LEU A 1043 -28.60 8.74 35.55
N ALA A 1044 -29.69 8.37 34.87
CA ALA A 1044 -30.00 8.88 33.53
C ALA A 1044 -30.00 10.42 33.45
N GLN A 1045 -30.67 11.09 34.39
CA GLN A 1045 -30.69 12.56 34.44
C GLN A 1045 -29.32 13.16 34.76
N THR A 1046 -28.59 12.55 35.69
CA THR A 1046 -27.26 13.00 36.11
C THR A 1046 -26.24 12.88 34.98
N VAL A 1047 -26.25 11.77 34.25
CA VAL A 1047 -25.39 11.53 33.08
C VAL A 1047 -25.69 12.55 31.99
N TYR A 1048 -26.97 12.75 31.65
CA TYR A 1048 -27.35 13.73 30.63
C TYR A 1048 -26.92 15.15 31.00
N LYS A 1049 -27.21 15.59 32.23
CA LYS A 1049 -26.81 16.91 32.73
C LYS A 1049 -25.29 17.10 32.72
N ALA A 1050 -24.54 16.11 33.20
CA ALA A 1050 -23.08 16.16 33.22
C ALA A 1050 -22.52 16.33 31.81
N LEU A 1051 -22.96 15.52 30.84
CA LEU A 1051 -22.43 15.52 29.48
C LEU A 1051 -22.90 16.73 28.65
N LYS A 1052 -24.15 17.17 28.80
CA LYS A 1052 -24.74 18.21 27.94
C LYS A 1052 -24.53 19.62 28.50
N GLU A 1053 -24.73 19.82 29.81
CA GLU A 1053 -24.77 21.17 30.42
C GLU A 1053 -23.46 21.53 31.12
N GLN A 1054 -22.79 20.56 31.74
CA GLN A 1054 -21.67 20.83 32.66
C GLN A 1054 -20.28 20.57 32.05
N GLY A 1055 -20.20 20.22 30.76
CA GLY A 1055 -18.91 19.89 30.14
C GLY A 1055 -18.24 18.64 30.72
N GLY A 1056 -18.98 17.77 31.42
CA GLY A 1056 -18.45 16.64 32.16
C GLY A 1056 -17.83 15.54 31.30
N HIS A 1057 -17.07 14.68 31.98
CA HIS A 1057 -16.33 13.55 31.41
C HIS A 1057 -16.90 12.22 31.91
N ILE A 1058 -16.85 11.21 31.05
CA ILE A 1058 -17.24 9.83 31.38
C ILE A 1058 -16.08 8.89 31.06
N TYR A 1059 -15.74 8.04 32.03
CA TYR A 1059 -14.65 7.08 31.93
C TYR A 1059 -15.21 5.67 32.06
N VAL A 1060 -14.92 4.82 31.08
CA VAL A 1060 -15.36 3.43 31.05
C VAL A 1060 -14.13 2.53 31.00
N CYS A 1061 -13.95 1.67 32.00
CA CYS A 1061 -12.79 0.78 32.08
C CYS A 1061 -13.20 -0.67 32.30
N GLY A 1062 -12.58 -1.58 31.54
CA GLY A 1062 -12.71 -3.02 31.74
C GLY A 1062 -12.96 -3.81 30.45
N ASP A 1063 -13.93 -4.72 30.50
CA ASP A 1063 -14.23 -5.64 29.39
C ASP A 1063 -14.85 -4.94 28.18
N VAL A 1064 -14.47 -5.38 26.98
CA VAL A 1064 -14.96 -4.80 25.71
C VAL A 1064 -16.48 -4.94 25.52
N THR A 1065 -17.07 -6.05 25.97
CA THR A 1065 -18.52 -6.26 25.90
C THR A 1065 -19.25 -5.29 26.82
N MET A 1066 -18.72 -5.11 28.02
CA MET A 1066 -19.25 -4.16 29.00
C MET A 1066 -19.17 -2.72 28.48
N ALA A 1067 -18.04 -2.32 27.90
CA ALA A 1067 -17.90 -0.99 27.32
C ALA A 1067 -18.89 -0.74 26.18
N GLY A 1068 -19.08 -1.72 25.29
CA GLY A 1068 -20.09 -1.65 24.23
C GLY A 1068 -21.52 -1.49 24.76
N ASP A 1069 -21.87 -2.19 25.85
CA ASP A 1069 -23.18 -2.08 26.49
C ASP A 1069 -23.39 -0.73 27.20
N VAL A 1070 -22.32 -0.19 27.82
CA VAL A 1070 -22.32 1.14 28.43
C VAL A 1070 -22.48 2.22 27.37
N LEU A 1071 -21.75 2.14 26.25
CA LEU A 1071 -21.87 3.09 25.14
C LEU A 1071 -23.31 3.15 24.60
N LYS A 1072 -23.92 1.98 24.33
CA LYS A 1072 -25.33 1.89 23.88
C LYS A 1072 -26.30 2.48 24.90
N THR A 1073 -26.03 2.28 26.19
CA THR A 1073 -26.87 2.80 27.27
C THR A 1073 -26.75 4.31 27.40
N VAL A 1074 -25.54 4.86 27.35
CA VAL A 1074 -25.34 6.32 27.39
C VAL A 1074 -25.96 6.98 26.15
N GLN A 1075 -25.80 6.39 24.97
CA GLN A 1075 -26.48 6.87 23.76
C GLN A 1075 -28.02 6.88 23.94
N ARG A 1076 -28.59 5.85 24.57
CA ARG A 1076 -30.02 5.77 24.87
C ARG A 1076 -30.46 6.84 25.86
N ILE A 1077 -29.68 7.09 26.91
CA ILE A 1077 -29.94 8.15 27.90
C ILE A 1077 -29.94 9.52 27.20
N VAL A 1078 -28.93 9.81 26.38
CA VAL A 1078 -28.83 11.05 25.60
C VAL A 1078 -30.03 11.22 24.67
N ARG A 1079 -30.44 10.14 23.99
CA ARG A 1079 -31.61 10.13 23.11
C ARG A 1079 -32.90 10.43 23.88
N GLN A 1080 -33.14 9.74 24.98
CA GLN A 1080 -34.39 9.84 25.75
C GLN A 1080 -34.50 11.18 26.50
N GLN A 1081 -33.43 11.62 27.17
CA GLN A 1081 -33.43 12.85 27.95
C GLN A 1081 -33.28 14.11 27.08
N GLY A 1082 -32.59 14.00 25.94
CA GLY A 1082 -32.42 15.09 24.99
C GLY A 1082 -33.45 15.16 23.86
N GLN A 1083 -34.38 14.19 23.79
CA GLN A 1083 -35.37 14.05 22.71
C GLN A 1083 -34.74 14.09 21.30
N LEU A 1084 -33.57 13.45 21.16
CA LEU A 1084 -32.80 13.40 19.92
C LEU A 1084 -33.18 12.17 19.08
N SER A 1085 -32.89 12.21 17.78
CA SER A 1085 -32.91 11.02 16.92
C SER A 1085 -31.77 10.04 17.26
N VAL A 1086 -31.79 8.84 16.66
CA VAL A 1086 -30.71 7.86 16.86
C VAL A 1086 -29.40 8.36 16.26
N GLU A 1087 -29.49 9.01 15.10
CA GLU A 1087 -28.38 9.60 14.36
C GLU A 1087 -27.78 10.79 15.12
N GLU A 1088 -28.62 11.69 15.64
CA GLU A 1088 -28.18 12.85 16.43
C GLU A 1088 -27.51 12.43 17.74
N ALA A 1089 -28.08 11.44 18.44
CA ALA A 1089 -27.46 10.88 19.63
C ALA A 1089 -26.11 10.20 19.30
N GLY A 1090 -26.03 9.48 18.17
CA GLY A 1090 -24.79 8.87 17.69
C GLY A 1090 -23.71 9.89 17.33
N ALA A 1091 -24.09 10.98 16.69
CA ALA A 1091 -23.20 12.10 16.38
C ALA A 1091 -22.71 12.80 17.66
N PHE A 1092 -23.59 13.01 18.63
CA PHE A 1092 -23.22 13.57 19.94
C PHE A 1092 -22.20 12.69 20.67
N MET A 1093 -22.41 11.37 20.71
CA MET A 1093 -21.45 10.43 21.31
C MET A 1093 -20.11 10.44 20.57
N SER A 1094 -20.12 10.56 19.24
CA SER A 1094 -18.89 10.65 18.46
C SER A 1094 -18.14 11.95 18.75
N LYS A 1095 -18.85 13.07 18.87
CA LYS A 1095 -18.27 14.35 19.28
C LYS A 1095 -17.63 14.29 20.68
N LEU A 1096 -18.28 13.63 21.65
CA LEU A 1096 -17.67 13.47 22.99
C LEU A 1096 -16.36 12.67 22.97
N ARG A 1097 -16.23 11.67 22.08
CA ARG A 1097 -14.98 10.91 21.92
C ARG A 1097 -13.87 11.74 21.26
N ASP A 1098 -14.24 12.64 20.34
CA ASP A 1098 -13.32 13.58 19.68
C ASP A 1098 -12.84 14.67 20.63
N ASP A 1099 -13.76 15.28 21.37
CA ASP A 1099 -13.48 16.31 22.37
C ASP A 1099 -12.71 15.75 23.59
N SER A 1100 -12.35 14.46 23.58
CA SER A 1100 -11.69 13.75 24.70
C SER A 1100 -12.46 13.90 26.02
N ARG A 1101 -13.78 13.66 25.96
CA ARG A 1101 -14.71 13.69 27.10
C ARG A 1101 -15.40 12.35 27.36
N TYR A 1102 -15.35 11.42 26.41
CA TYR A 1102 -15.75 10.02 26.57
C TYR A 1102 -14.50 9.14 26.44
N HIS A 1103 -14.06 8.58 27.56
CA HIS A 1103 -12.80 7.86 27.70
C HIS A 1103 -13.05 6.36 27.88
N GLU A 1104 -12.28 5.52 27.18
CA GLU A 1104 -12.40 4.07 27.23
C GLU A 1104 -11.03 3.43 27.44
N ASP A 1105 -10.92 2.58 28.45
CA ASP A 1105 -9.73 1.75 28.73
C ASP A 1105 -10.14 0.27 28.68
N ILE A 1106 -9.84 -0.40 27.57
CA ILE A 1106 -10.40 -1.71 27.21
C ILE A 1106 -9.36 -2.81 27.41
N PHE A 1107 -9.66 -3.78 28.28
CA PHE A 1107 -8.77 -4.92 28.60
C PHE A 1107 -8.89 -6.09 27.62
N GLY A 1108 -9.79 -6.00 26.64
CA GLY A 1108 -10.22 -7.08 25.77
C GLY A 1108 -11.35 -7.92 26.37
N VAL A 1109 -11.43 -9.20 25.99
CA VAL A 1109 -12.49 -10.14 26.45
C VAL A 1109 -12.08 -10.80 27.76
N THR A 1110 -12.44 -10.19 28.88
CA THR A 1110 -12.06 -10.61 30.24
C THR A 1110 -13.25 -11.10 31.08
N LEU A 1111 -14.47 -10.75 30.68
CA LEU A 1111 -15.70 -11.23 31.30
C LEU A 1111 -16.34 -12.29 30.41
N ARG A 1112 -16.72 -13.43 31.00
CA ARG A 1112 -17.43 -14.52 30.31
C ARG A 1112 -16.75 -14.99 29.02
N THR A 1113 -15.42 -15.01 29.01
CA THR A 1113 -14.60 -15.33 27.84
C THR A 1113 -15.12 -16.55 27.09
N TYR A 1114 -15.42 -17.65 27.79
CA TYR A 1114 -15.97 -18.86 27.18
C TYR A 1114 -17.30 -18.64 26.42
N GLU A 1115 -18.30 -18.04 27.08
CA GLU A 1115 -19.63 -17.78 26.51
C GLU A 1115 -19.55 -16.80 25.31
N VAL A 1116 -18.80 -15.72 25.47
CA VAL A 1116 -18.67 -14.65 24.46
C VAL A 1116 -17.89 -15.13 23.25
N THR A 1117 -16.73 -15.77 23.46
CA THR A 1117 -15.90 -16.28 22.37
C THR A 1117 -16.60 -17.39 21.59
N ASN A 1118 -17.33 -18.30 22.24
CA ASN A 1118 -18.08 -19.34 21.53
C ASN A 1118 -19.21 -18.75 20.68
N ARG A 1119 -19.98 -17.80 21.21
CA ARG A 1119 -21.05 -17.14 20.43
C ARG A 1119 -20.47 -16.44 19.20
N LEU A 1120 -19.44 -15.61 19.38
CA LEU A 1120 -18.80 -14.87 18.30
C LEU A 1120 -18.16 -15.78 17.26
N ARG A 1121 -17.58 -16.92 17.68
CA ARG A 1121 -17.01 -17.92 16.77
C ARG A 1121 -18.09 -18.56 15.92
N SER A 1122 -19.20 -19.00 16.51
CA SER A 1122 -20.34 -19.56 15.78
C SER A 1122 -20.92 -18.54 14.79
N GLU A 1123 -21.08 -17.28 15.20
CA GLU A 1123 -21.53 -16.19 14.30
C GLU A 1123 -20.54 -15.93 13.16
N SER A 1124 -19.24 -16.00 13.42
CA SER A 1124 -18.20 -15.77 12.41
C SER A 1124 -18.09 -16.91 11.41
N ILE A 1125 -18.21 -18.16 11.87
CA ILE A 1125 -18.24 -19.35 11.00
C ILE A 1125 -19.49 -19.29 10.10
N ALA A 1126 -20.67 -19.04 10.67
CA ALA A 1126 -21.91 -18.90 9.90
C ALA A 1126 -21.79 -17.80 8.82
N PHE A 1127 -21.18 -16.66 9.17
CA PHE A 1127 -20.92 -15.58 8.22
C PHE A 1127 -19.96 -15.98 7.09
N ILE A 1128 -18.93 -16.80 7.38
CA ILE A 1128 -18.00 -17.29 6.36
C ILE A 1128 -18.70 -18.29 5.43
N GLU A 1129 -19.51 -19.19 5.98
CA GLU A 1129 -20.29 -20.18 5.23
C GLU A 1129 -21.35 -19.53 4.32
N GLU A 1130 -22.04 -18.48 4.79
CA GLU A 1130 -22.99 -17.71 3.98
C GLU A 1130 -22.30 -16.99 2.80
N ASN A 1131 -21.08 -16.48 2.97
CA ASN A 1131 -20.35 -15.80 1.89
C ASN A 1131 -19.62 -16.75 0.94
N ALA A 1132 -19.41 -18.01 1.32
CA ALA A 1132 -18.78 -19.02 0.48
C ALA A 1132 -19.76 -19.63 -0.56
N ASN A 1133 -21.07 -19.41 -0.42
CA ASN A 1133 -22.11 -20.02 -1.25
C ASN A 1133 -22.98 -18.93 -1.93
N PRO A 1134 -22.72 -18.55 -3.20
CA PRO A 1134 -23.44 -17.46 -3.86
C PRO A 1134 -24.90 -17.79 -4.23
N ASN A 1135 -25.40 -18.99 -3.91
CA ASN A 1135 -26.79 -19.39 -4.13
C ASN A 1135 -27.34 -20.15 -2.91
N PRO A 1136 -27.90 -19.46 -1.90
CA PRO A 1136 -28.80 -20.12 -0.98
C PRO A 1136 -30.18 -20.18 -1.64
N SER A 1137 -30.56 -21.36 -2.13
CA SER A 1137 -31.98 -21.68 -2.29
C SER A 1137 -32.69 -21.44 -0.96
N PRO A 1138 -33.84 -20.74 -0.93
CA PRO A 1138 -34.47 -20.34 0.33
C PRO A 1138 -34.85 -21.57 1.15
N PRO A 1139 -34.62 -21.56 2.47
CA PRO A 1139 -35.03 -22.66 3.33
C PRO A 1139 -36.56 -22.72 3.38
N CYS A 1140 -37.11 -23.87 2.98
CA CYS A 1140 -38.50 -24.21 3.24
C CYS A 1140 -38.77 -24.13 4.75
N PRO A 1141 -39.83 -23.43 5.20
CA PRO A 1141 -40.16 -23.37 6.62
C PRO A 1141 -40.64 -24.74 7.08
N GLN A 1142 -39.79 -25.49 7.78
CA GLN A 1142 -40.25 -26.61 8.59
C GLN A 1142 -41.02 -26.06 9.79
N VAL A 1143 -42.34 -26.18 9.69
CA VAL A 1143 -43.30 -26.00 10.77
C VAL A 1143 -42.87 -26.88 11.94
N THR A 1144 -42.68 -26.26 13.10
CA THR A 1144 -42.59 -26.92 14.40
C THR A 1144 -43.92 -27.63 14.69
N GLY A 1145 -43.97 -28.93 14.37
CA GLY A 1145 -45.07 -29.82 14.70
C GLY A 1145 -44.91 -30.41 16.10
N TRP A 1146 -45.87 -30.11 16.96
CA TRP A 1146 -46.07 -30.72 18.27
C TRP A 1146 -46.26 -32.25 18.15
N ARG A 1147 -45.75 -32.97 19.16
CA ARG A 1147 -46.06 -34.39 19.39
C ARG A 1147 -47.57 -34.61 19.43
N VAL A 1148 -48.09 -35.50 18.58
CA VAL A 1148 -49.21 -36.39 18.92
C VAL A 1148 -48.93 -37.77 18.32
N LEU A 1149 -49.22 -38.78 19.15
CA LEU A 1149 -49.05 -40.22 18.99
C LEU A 1149 -49.75 -40.80 17.74
N GLY A 1150 -49.19 -41.87 17.16
CA GLY A 1150 -49.94 -42.78 16.29
C GLY A 1150 -49.14 -43.46 15.18
N ASP A 1151 -48.46 -44.55 15.52
CA ASP A 1151 -48.05 -45.67 14.63
C ASP A 1151 -49.31 -46.38 14.06
N PRO A 1152 -49.28 -47.37 13.13
CA PRO A 1152 -48.25 -47.77 12.14
C PRO A 1152 -48.79 -47.91 10.70
N ARG A 1153 -47.90 -47.76 9.71
CA ARG A 1153 -47.75 -48.73 8.62
C ARG A 1153 -46.46 -48.51 7.82
#